data_AF-A0A1N6W0M3-F1
#
_entry.id   AF-A0A1N6W0M3-F1
#
_cell.length_a   1.000
_cell.length_b   1.000
_cell.length_c   1.000
_cell.angle_alpha   90.00
_cell.angle_beta   90.00
_cell.angle_gamma   90.00
#
_symmetry.space_group_name_H-M   'P 1'
#
loop_
_entity.id
_entity.type
_entity.pdbx_description
1 polymer ?
#
loop_
_entity_poly.entity_id
_entity_poly.type
_entity_poly.pdbx_seq_one_letter_code
_entity_poly.pdbx_strand_id
1 'polypeptide(L)'
;MVATWNPAAASAYYLRGAEYYLGTVEPAGRWYAPAGDFGLADGAEVEPVAFERLYAGVGADGKTLLTQGGRTDRVPAFDVTFSAPRSVGLAWAFAEPELKAAIEAAQERAVRSALGVVEREAMWARRGKGGLTLEPVPLSAALFQHGESRPAEHADGRVFGDPNLHTHAVVLNLATRADGSVGAIHSKILRDWKMAAGAQYHAALAHQLEALGFALDRLDYNGTFELTGVDDALIRYFSARRREIEDELAEHQVTSRSAAALASAITRATRDAKSEAGTRSREEIWAEAAAARGVAVETFADDLYRPNRQPELERGERLLADRLAALPSELTETRSVFERRDLFRAVAAALVGTGLPAERTGPEVDRLLRDGAIVEIGRDPIGLPRYSTSEMVSIERQVIDIARDLATDLGKGIDRDALIVRCNAAGLSPEQRDAAIAATNAQAIAIIEGAPGSGKTTTLAPVVSEYQEAGYRVLGAASAWRIARMLQTDLRIEARATASWIEKAKRGHKVLDQDTVLIVDEAGLLSSRDMHAILSEVQRASAKLILVGDRGQLQAIGAGPGLDLVSRAVEAARVETIVRQRDAWARDAVRDFGAGETGRALDAFAERGLLVEVQGARSAITAIVDRWEAAQDADPTASTLLLARTNAQVGAISREVRSRLKDRGLIHGPEIEIAAVTPSGHASQIMLAAGDHIRFLVRNDELGVVNGSTGTVTKVMEQPERDAPDGRRIRIEAVTGGRLVTFDPAALADEKGRVRLGWGYASSIYGSQGLTVDRTLVLADPALDRHDIYVAASRARGETTLVVDTEAIDRHLLADRPLDRQTPDAVPSALERRAWLAGRLSRSNVKLSTVAVVEADRDRTKSRTPTASRRRELDHEL
;
A
#
# COMPACT_ATOMS: atom_id res chain seq x y z
N MET A 1 -3.30 2.74 -14.84
CA MET A 1 -1.97 3.15 -14.35
C MET A 1 -1.63 4.47 -15.02
N VAL A 2 -1.27 5.51 -14.27
CA VAL A 2 -1.31 6.90 -14.76
C VAL A 2 -0.09 7.30 -15.60
N ALA A 3 1.09 6.78 -15.24
CA ALA A 3 2.29 6.82 -16.06
C ALA A 3 3.10 5.56 -15.80
N THR A 4 3.89 5.08 -16.78
CA THR A 4 4.87 4.00 -16.58
C THR A 4 6.28 4.56 -16.71
N TRP A 5 7.21 4.04 -15.91
CA TRP A 5 8.55 4.60 -15.76
C TRP A 5 9.54 3.44 -15.78
N ASN A 6 10.26 3.31 -16.90
CA ASN A 6 11.15 2.18 -17.15
C ASN A 6 12.49 2.67 -17.70
N PRO A 7 13.58 1.89 -17.60
CA PRO A 7 14.72 2.07 -18.49
C PRO A 7 14.23 2.06 -19.94
N ALA A 8 14.66 3.03 -20.74
CA ALA A 8 14.20 3.15 -22.12
C ALA A 8 14.65 1.94 -22.96
N ALA A 9 13.82 1.53 -23.92
CA ALA A 9 14.21 0.58 -24.96
C ALA A 9 15.29 1.21 -25.87
N ALA A 10 15.94 0.41 -26.71
CA ALA A 10 16.92 0.92 -27.69
C ALA A 10 16.33 2.08 -28.51
N SER A 11 17.14 3.09 -28.83
CA SER A 11 16.72 4.29 -29.59
C SER A 11 15.94 3.95 -30.87
N ALA A 12 16.40 2.94 -31.62
CA ALA A 12 15.78 2.46 -32.84
C ALA A 12 14.35 1.90 -32.65
N TYR A 13 13.91 1.59 -31.42
CA TYR A 13 12.52 1.21 -31.15
C TYR A 13 11.59 2.42 -31.33
N TYR A 14 11.96 3.58 -30.78
CA TYR A 14 11.15 4.80 -30.84
C TYR A 14 11.18 5.42 -32.24
N LEU A 15 12.35 5.39 -32.89
CA LEU A 15 12.51 5.93 -34.25
C LEU A 15 11.82 5.09 -35.32
N ARG A 16 11.52 3.81 -35.04
CA ARG A 16 10.76 2.94 -35.95
C ARG A 16 9.27 3.29 -36.03
N GLY A 17 8.76 4.14 -35.15
CA GLY A 17 7.33 4.47 -35.02
C GLY A 17 6.65 5.08 -36.24
N ALA A 18 7.38 5.41 -37.33
CA ALA A 18 6.78 5.89 -38.57
C ALA A 18 6.06 4.80 -39.38
N GLU A 19 6.32 3.51 -39.11
CA GLU A 19 5.64 2.38 -39.74
C GLU A 19 5.46 1.25 -38.72
N TYR A 20 4.31 1.17 -38.05
CA TYR A 20 3.99 -0.02 -37.26
C TYR A 20 2.53 -0.45 -37.33
N TYR A 21 2.40 -1.78 -37.28
CA TYR A 21 1.26 -2.71 -37.34
C TYR A 21 0.29 -2.66 -38.52
N LEU A 22 -0.24 -1.53 -39.00
CA LEU A 22 -1.31 -1.57 -40.05
C LEU A 22 -1.37 -0.35 -41.00
N GLY A 23 -0.31 0.46 -41.12
CA GLY A 23 -0.14 1.36 -42.28
C GLY A 23 -0.57 2.83 -42.13
N THR A 24 -0.81 3.34 -40.91
CA THR A 24 -0.92 4.79 -40.64
C THR A 24 0.40 5.35 -40.07
N VAL A 25 0.78 6.56 -40.50
CA VAL A 25 2.03 7.21 -40.08
C VAL A 25 1.81 7.96 -38.76
N GLU A 26 2.46 7.52 -37.68
CA GLU A 26 2.47 8.25 -36.41
C GLU A 26 3.18 9.61 -36.56
N PRO A 27 2.84 10.63 -35.76
CA PRO A 27 3.47 11.94 -35.87
C PRO A 27 4.96 11.86 -35.54
N ALA A 28 5.75 12.74 -36.18
CA ALA A 28 7.17 12.86 -35.88
C ALA A 28 7.40 13.24 -34.42
N GLY A 29 8.44 12.66 -33.81
CA GLY A 29 8.78 12.95 -32.42
C GLY A 29 9.12 14.42 -32.21
N ARG A 30 8.83 14.96 -31.02
CA ARG A 30 9.15 16.35 -30.67
C ARG A 30 10.03 16.43 -29.43
N TRP A 31 10.97 17.36 -29.42
CA TRP A 31 11.79 17.64 -28.24
C TRP A 31 10.98 18.37 -27.17
N TYR A 32 11.16 17.96 -25.92
CA TYR A 32 10.91 18.75 -24.72
C TYR A 32 12.27 19.17 -24.17
N ALA A 33 12.61 20.45 -24.31
CA ALA A 33 13.86 21.02 -23.83
C ALA A 33 13.72 22.53 -23.53
N PRO A 34 12.87 22.95 -22.57
CA PRO A 34 12.61 24.37 -22.30
C PRO A 34 13.87 25.17 -21.95
N ALA A 35 14.84 24.53 -21.29
CA ALA A 35 16.12 25.14 -20.93
C ALA A 35 17.15 25.21 -22.08
N GLY A 36 16.87 24.60 -23.23
CA GLY A 36 17.78 24.56 -24.39
C GLY A 36 19.04 23.70 -24.19
N ASP A 37 19.00 22.74 -23.27
CA ASP A 37 20.16 21.90 -22.96
C ASP A 37 20.63 21.12 -24.20
N PHE A 38 21.95 20.94 -24.33
CA PHE A 38 22.61 20.35 -25.50
C PHE A 38 22.33 21.03 -26.86
N GLY A 39 21.82 22.28 -26.85
CA GLY A 39 21.45 23.00 -28.07
C GLY A 39 20.14 22.52 -28.69
N LEU A 40 19.32 21.79 -27.94
CA LEU A 40 17.99 21.37 -28.37
C LEU A 40 17.01 22.54 -28.31
N ALA A 41 16.13 22.63 -29.31
CA ALA A 41 15.04 23.61 -29.30
C ALA A 41 13.74 22.93 -28.84
N ASP A 42 13.06 23.52 -27.86
CA ASP A 42 11.78 23.00 -27.37
C ASP A 42 10.72 22.97 -28.50
N GLY A 43 10.02 21.83 -28.63
CA GLY A 43 9.01 21.60 -29.66
C GLY A 43 9.54 21.28 -31.06
N ALA A 44 10.85 21.37 -31.28
CA ALA A 44 11.46 20.99 -32.55
C ALA A 44 11.31 19.49 -32.82
N GLU A 45 11.30 19.12 -34.11
CA GLU A 45 11.25 17.72 -34.52
C GLU A 45 12.51 16.97 -34.06
N VAL A 46 12.33 15.71 -33.65
CA VAL A 46 13.42 14.85 -33.20
C VAL A 46 14.15 14.29 -34.40
N GLU A 47 15.31 14.88 -34.72
CA GLU A 47 16.19 14.30 -35.72
C GLU A 47 16.82 12.98 -35.23
N PRO A 48 16.70 11.87 -36.00
CA PRO A 48 17.19 10.55 -35.59
C PRO A 48 18.66 10.55 -35.14
N VAL A 49 19.54 11.18 -35.91
CA VAL A 49 20.99 11.22 -35.63
C VAL A 49 21.28 11.97 -34.32
N ALA A 50 20.61 13.10 -34.09
CA ALA A 50 20.78 13.88 -32.87
C ALA A 50 20.29 13.10 -31.64
N PHE A 51 19.14 12.44 -31.76
CA PHE A 51 18.58 11.59 -30.71
C PHE A 51 19.49 10.41 -30.38
N GLU A 52 19.92 9.63 -31.36
CA GLU A 52 20.81 8.47 -31.15
C GLU A 52 22.14 8.88 -30.51
N ARG A 53 22.71 10.00 -30.94
CA ARG A 53 23.96 10.54 -30.39
C ARG A 53 23.82 10.91 -28.91
N LEU A 54 22.79 11.67 -28.55
CA LEU A 54 22.54 12.04 -27.15
C LEU A 54 22.14 10.82 -26.31
N TYR A 55 21.33 9.92 -26.87
CA TYR A 55 20.98 8.63 -26.26
C TYR A 55 22.24 7.79 -25.99
N ALA A 56 23.27 7.85 -26.83
CA ALA A 56 24.58 7.24 -26.61
C ALA A 56 25.50 8.03 -25.66
N GLY A 57 25.13 9.25 -25.27
CA GLY A 57 25.90 10.08 -24.34
C GLY A 57 27.06 10.79 -25.01
N VAL A 58 26.89 11.10 -26.29
CA VAL A 58 27.89 11.71 -27.16
C VAL A 58 27.47 13.14 -27.48
N GLY A 59 28.42 14.07 -27.41
CA GLY A 59 28.23 15.48 -27.75
C GLY A 59 28.28 15.71 -29.25
N ALA A 60 27.93 16.91 -29.70
CA ALA A 60 28.00 17.28 -31.12
C ALA A 60 29.43 17.22 -31.70
N ASP A 61 30.45 17.32 -30.84
CA ASP A 61 31.87 17.18 -31.18
C ASP A 61 32.35 15.72 -31.26
N GLY A 62 31.45 14.75 -31.08
CA GLY A 62 31.74 13.32 -31.10
C GLY A 62 32.39 12.79 -29.82
N LYS A 63 32.59 13.63 -28.79
CA LYS A 63 33.17 13.20 -27.51
C LYS A 63 32.10 12.73 -26.54
N THR A 64 32.47 11.82 -25.65
CA THR A 64 31.59 11.38 -24.57
C THR A 64 31.34 12.52 -23.59
N LEU A 65 30.07 12.79 -23.29
CA LEU A 65 29.65 13.86 -22.38
C LEU A 65 29.90 13.52 -20.90
N LEU A 66 30.00 12.23 -20.57
CA LEU A 66 30.19 11.75 -19.20
C LEU A 66 31.66 11.45 -18.89
N THR A 67 32.12 11.87 -17.71
CA THR A 67 33.51 11.75 -17.24
C THR A 67 33.96 10.32 -16.90
N GLN A 68 33.06 9.35 -16.81
CA GLN A 68 33.37 7.93 -16.60
C GLN A 68 33.28 7.20 -17.96
N GLY A 69 34.38 7.26 -18.73
CA GLY A 69 34.46 6.77 -20.10
C GLY A 69 34.00 5.32 -20.32
N GLY A 70 33.29 5.10 -21.43
CA GLY A 70 33.27 3.83 -22.15
C GLY A 70 32.57 2.63 -21.49
N ARG A 71 31.95 2.79 -20.31
CA ARG A 71 31.12 1.73 -19.71
C ARG A 71 29.85 1.51 -20.54
N THR A 72 29.72 0.34 -21.14
CA THR A 72 28.57 -0.09 -21.96
C THR A 72 27.34 -0.46 -21.14
N ASP A 73 27.47 -0.53 -19.80
CA ASP A 73 26.42 -0.91 -18.85
C ASP A 73 25.70 0.29 -18.22
N ARG A 74 25.45 1.36 -18.99
CA ARG A 74 24.68 2.52 -18.51
C ARG A 74 23.24 2.48 -19.00
N VAL A 75 22.29 2.97 -18.19
CA VAL A 75 20.96 3.30 -18.71
C VAL A 75 21.01 4.64 -19.44
N PRO A 76 20.77 4.67 -20.77
CA PRO A 76 20.91 5.85 -21.60
C PRO A 76 19.79 6.88 -21.41
N ALA A 77 18.58 6.40 -21.12
CA ALA A 77 17.38 7.22 -20.95
C ALA A 77 16.33 6.45 -20.12
N PHE A 78 15.35 7.19 -19.62
CA PHE A 78 14.17 6.65 -18.96
C PHE A 78 12.94 6.93 -19.82
N ASP A 79 12.14 5.90 -20.06
CA ASP A 79 10.87 6.01 -20.76
C ASP A 79 9.76 6.30 -19.75
N VAL A 80 9.21 7.51 -19.85
CA VAL A 80 8.06 7.97 -19.08
C VAL A 80 6.85 7.98 -20.01
N THR A 81 6.03 6.93 -19.94
CA THR A 81 4.86 6.80 -20.80
C THR A 81 3.62 7.39 -20.13
N PHE A 82 3.00 8.37 -20.77
CA PHE A 82 1.71 8.95 -20.37
C PHE A 82 0.61 8.37 -21.27
N SER A 83 -0.35 7.65 -20.68
CA SER A 83 -1.43 7.00 -21.43
C SER A 83 -2.77 7.63 -21.06
N ALA A 84 -3.57 8.00 -22.05
CA ALA A 84 -4.91 8.52 -21.83
C ALA A 84 -5.84 7.44 -21.24
N PRO A 85 -6.89 7.82 -20.49
CA PRO A 85 -7.94 6.89 -20.08
C PRO A 85 -8.55 6.16 -21.28
N ARG A 86 -9.09 4.95 -21.06
CA ARG A 86 -9.54 4.11 -22.16
C ARG A 86 -10.70 4.74 -22.92
N SER A 87 -11.63 5.37 -22.22
CA SER A 87 -12.72 6.14 -22.84
C SER A 87 -12.23 7.27 -23.74
N VAL A 88 -11.12 7.93 -23.39
CA VAL A 88 -10.49 8.97 -24.22
C VAL A 88 -9.86 8.36 -25.46
N GLY A 89 -9.18 7.20 -25.32
CA GLY A 89 -8.67 6.44 -26.46
C GLY A 89 -9.76 6.02 -27.44
N LEU A 90 -10.92 5.59 -26.93
CA LEU A 90 -12.09 5.25 -27.76
C LEU A 90 -12.70 6.48 -28.45
N ALA A 91 -12.86 7.60 -27.72
CA ALA A 91 -13.33 8.85 -28.30
C ALA A 91 -12.39 9.36 -29.40
N TRP A 92 -11.08 9.28 -29.20
CA TRP A 92 -10.06 9.63 -30.20
C TRP A 92 -10.09 8.71 -31.42
N ALA A 93 -10.28 7.40 -31.21
CA ALA A 93 -10.26 6.40 -32.28
C ALA A 93 -11.41 6.56 -33.27
N PHE A 94 -12.57 7.01 -32.77
CA PHE A 94 -13.81 7.15 -33.53
C PHE A 94 -14.19 8.61 -33.80
N ALA A 95 -13.25 9.54 -33.59
CA ALA A 95 -13.46 10.96 -33.87
C ALA A 95 -13.18 11.31 -35.33
N GLU A 96 -13.96 12.26 -35.86
CA GLU A 96 -13.64 12.96 -37.11
C GLU A 96 -12.29 13.70 -37.01
N PRO A 97 -11.61 13.98 -38.15
CA PRO A 97 -10.24 14.49 -38.16
C PRO A 97 -9.99 15.72 -37.29
N GLU A 98 -10.92 16.68 -37.27
CA GLU A 98 -10.79 17.91 -36.48
C GLU A 98 -10.83 17.63 -34.97
N LEU A 99 -11.78 16.81 -34.51
CA LEU A 99 -11.91 16.46 -33.09
C LEU A 99 -10.75 15.54 -32.67
N LYS A 100 -10.32 14.62 -33.53
CA LYS A 100 -9.16 13.76 -33.31
C LYS A 100 -7.91 14.59 -33.06
N ALA A 101 -7.61 15.56 -33.94
CA ALA A 101 -6.49 16.49 -33.78
C ALA A 101 -6.61 17.35 -32.51
N ALA A 102 -7.83 17.75 -32.12
CA ALA A 102 -8.06 18.49 -30.88
C ALA A 102 -7.77 17.65 -29.62
N ILE A 103 -8.13 16.37 -29.62
CA ILE A 103 -7.82 15.42 -28.53
C ILE A 103 -6.30 15.16 -28.46
N GLU A 104 -5.62 14.99 -29.59
CA GLU A 104 -4.17 14.85 -29.65
C GLU A 104 -3.44 16.11 -29.12
N ALA A 105 -3.93 17.30 -29.46
CA ALA A 105 -3.37 18.54 -28.93
C ALA A 105 -3.64 18.69 -27.42
N ALA A 106 -4.79 18.23 -26.93
CA ALA A 106 -5.08 18.16 -25.49
C ALA A 106 -4.12 17.22 -24.76
N GLN A 107 -3.87 16.04 -25.34
CA GLN A 107 -2.89 15.06 -24.88
C GLN A 107 -1.48 15.67 -24.79
N GLU A 108 -1.00 16.31 -25.85
CA GLU A 108 0.33 16.93 -25.87
C GLU A 108 0.48 18.00 -24.78
N ARG A 109 -0.52 18.88 -24.62
CA ARG A 109 -0.53 19.90 -23.56
C ARG A 109 -0.50 19.27 -22.16
N ALA A 110 -1.23 18.17 -21.95
CA ALA A 110 -1.22 17.45 -20.68
C ALA A 110 0.15 16.82 -20.37
N VAL A 111 0.80 16.22 -21.37
CA VAL A 111 2.16 15.66 -21.23
C VAL A 111 3.16 16.75 -20.88
N ARG A 112 3.13 17.89 -21.59
CA ARG A 112 3.99 19.05 -21.31
C ARG A 112 3.77 19.62 -19.91
N SER A 113 2.52 19.69 -19.44
CA SER A 113 2.18 20.13 -18.07
C SER A 113 2.83 19.23 -17.02
N ALA A 114 2.75 17.90 -17.20
CA ALA A 114 3.38 16.93 -16.31
C ALA A 114 4.92 17.01 -16.34
N LEU A 115 5.52 17.11 -17.52
CA LEU A 115 6.98 17.25 -17.66
C LEU A 115 7.49 18.55 -17.03
N GLY A 116 6.71 19.63 -17.07
CA GLY A 116 7.06 20.88 -16.38
C GLY A 116 7.13 20.72 -14.86
N VAL A 117 6.28 19.86 -14.27
CA VAL A 117 6.39 19.51 -12.85
C VAL A 117 7.62 18.65 -12.59
N VAL A 118 7.88 17.65 -13.44
CA VAL A 118 9.07 16.78 -13.33
C VAL A 118 10.36 17.61 -13.41
N GLU A 119 10.47 18.53 -14.37
CA GLU A 119 11.60 19.43 -14.53
C GLU A 119 11.87 20.26 -13.27
N ARG A 120 10.82 20.89 -12.70
CA ARG A 120 10.98 21.76 -11.54
C ARG A 120 11.30 21.00 -10.24
N GLU A 121 10.74 19.81 -10.07
CA GLU A 121 10.68 19.18 -8.75
C GLU A 121 11.49 17.86 -8.66
N ALA A 122 11.69 17.17 -9.78
CA ALA A 122 12.23 15.80 -9.81
C ALA A 122 13.60 15.69 -10.51
N MET A 123 14.05 16.73 -11.21
CA MET A 123 15.32 16.72 -11.94
C MET A 123 16.49 17.15 -11.08
N TRP A 124 17.26 16.16 -10.62
CA TRP A 124 18.43 16.35 -9.79
C TRP A 124 19.62 15.57 -10.34
N ALA A 125 20.84 16.10 -10.25
CA ALA A 125 22.07 15.37 -10.51
C ALA A 125 22.94 15.26 -9.25
N ARG A 126 23.82 14.25 -9.21
CA ARG A 126 24.83 14.09 -8.16
C ARG A 126 26.15 14.75 -8.56
N ARG A 127 26.80 15.41 -7.60
CA ARG A 127 28.12 16.05 -7.71
C ARG A 127 29.03 15.71 -6.52
N GLY A 128 30.35 15.80 -6.72
CA GLY A 128 31.38 15.64 -5.70
C GLY A 128 31.84 14.20 -5.41
N LYS A 129 32.87 14.03 -4.57
CA LYS A 129 33.42 12.71 -4.20
C LYS A 129 32.36 11.89 -3.45
N GLY A 130 31.93 10.77 -4.05
CA GLY A 130 30.85 9.93 -3.52
C GLY A 130 29.44 10.36 -3.94
N GLY A 131 29.28 11.42 -4.75
CA GLY A 131 27.98 11.83 -5.29
C GLY A 131 26.99 12.35 -4.25
N LEU A 132 27.49 12.92 -3.15
CA LEU A 132 26.69 13.33 -1.98
C LEU A 132 26.03 14.71 -2.12
N THR A 133 26.43 15.52 -3.10
CA THR A 133 25.81 16.82 -3.35
C THR A 133 24.75 16.68 -4.42
N LEU A 134 23.51 17.02 -4.10
CA LEU A 134 22.42 17.11 -5.07
C LEU A 134 22.29 18.55 -5.56
N GLU A 135 22.07 18.71 -6.86
CA GLU A 135 21.75 20.00 -7.47
C GLU A 135 20.66 19.83 -8.54
N PRO A 136 19.77 20.82 -8.70
CA PRO A 136 18.76 20.79 -9.74
C PRO A 136 19.41 20.89 -11.13
N VAL A 137 18.84 20.22 -12.11
CA VAL A 137 19.36 20.19 -13.48
C VAL A 137 18.22 20.26 -14.51
N PRO A 138 18.49 20.71 -15.75
CA PRO A 138 17.48 20.76 -16.81
C PRO A 138 16.93 19.39 -17.22
N LEU A 139 15.71 19.37 -17.76
CA LEU A 139 15.09 18.20 -18.38
C LEU A 139 15.23 18.24 -19.91
N SER A 140 15.75 17.15 -20.49
CA SER A 140 15.71 16.92 -21.95
C SER A 140 15.01 15.60 -22.24
N ALA A 141 13.95 15.62 -23.04
CA ALA A 141 13.22 14.42 -23.44
C ALA A 141 12.78 14.46 -24.90
N ALA A 142 12.77 13.30 -25.56
CA ALA A 142 12.13 13.12 -26.86
C ALA A 142 10.72 12.55 -26.66
N LEU A 143 9.70 13.20 -27.21
CA LEU A 143 8.30 12.83 -27.08
C LEU A 143 7.82 12.12 -28.35
N PHE A 144 7.43 10.86 -28.22
CA PHE A 144 6.88 10.06 -29.32
C PHE A 144 5.43 9.70 -29.01
N GLN A 145 4.48 10.20 -29.79
CA GLN A 145 3.05 9.89 -29.64
C GLN A 145 2.71 8.63 -30.44
N HIS A 146 1.86 7.79 -29.86
CA HIS A 146 1.39 6.55 -30.46
C HIS A 146 -0.12 6.38 -30.20
N GLY A 147 -0.81 5.74 -31.16
CA GLY A 147 -2.26 5.57 -31.12
C GLY A 147 -2.76 4.18 -30.72
N GLU A 148 -1.89 3.18 -30.65
CA GLU A 148 -2.28 1.78 -30.48
C GLU A 148 -1.51 1.07 -29.37
N SER A 149 -2.19 0.19 -28.64
CA SER A 149 -1.52 -0.74 -27.75
C SER A 149 -0.95 -1.91 -28.54
N ARG A 150 -0.13 -2.73 -27.86
CA ARG A 150 0.37 -3.97 -28.46
C ARG A 150 -0.79 -4.95 -28.68
N PRO A 151 -0.75 -5.75 -29.77
CA PRO A 151 -1.77 -6.77 -30.01
C PRO A 151 -1.95 -7.73 -28.83
N ALA A 152 -3.21 -7.99 -28.47
CA ALA A 152 -3.59 -8.94 -27.44
C ALA A 152 -4.88 -9.69 -27.83
N GLU A 153 -5.08 -10.88 -27.27
CA GLU A 153 -6.30 -11.65 -27.47
C GLU A 153 -7.47 -11.02 -26.68
N HIS A 154 -8.57 -10.81 -27.39
CA HIS A 154 -9.79 -10.23 -26.86
C HIS A 154 -10.78 -11.31 -26.42
N ALA A 155 -11.81 -10.91 -25.67
CA ALA A 155 -12.82 -11.83 -25.13
C ALA A 155 -13.62 -12.61 -26.20
N ASP A 156 -13.56 -12.19 -27.47
CA ASP A 156 -14.16 -12.87 -28.63
C ASP A 156 -13.15 -13.67 -29.48
N GLY A 157 -11.93 -13.87 -28.96
CA GLY A 157 -10.85 -14.62 -29.62
C GLY A 157 -10.10 -13.86 -30.71
N ARG A 158 -10.43 -12.58 -30.97
CA ARG A 158 -9.72 -11.74 -31.94
C ARG A 158 -8.40 -11.23 -31.35
N VAL A 159 -7.36 -11.11 -32.18
CA VAL A 159 -6.05 -10.58 -31.77
C VAL A 159 -5.73 -9.30 -32.55
N PHE A 160 -5.73 -8.16 -31.87
CA PHE A 160 -5.36 -6.86 -32.44
C PHE A 160 -4.93 -5.89 -31.32
N GLY A 161 -4.31 -4.76 -31.66
CA GLY A 161 -3.94 -3.72 -30.68
C GLY A 161 -5.13 -2.82 -30.36
N ASP A 162 -5.35 -2.48 -29.09
CA ASP A 162 -6.46 -1.60 -28.69
C ASP A 162 -6.18 -0.13 -29.08
N PRO A 163 -7.19 0.70 -29.33
CA PRO A 163 -7.00 2.14 -29.40
C PRO A 163 -6.51 2.69 -28.05
N ASN A 164 -5.31 3.25 -28.05
CA ASN A 164 -4.61 3.71 -26.87
C ASN A 164 -3.75 4.94 -27.20
N LEU A 165 -4.31 6.13 -27.04
CA LEU A 165 -3.55 7.37 -27.20
C LEU A 165 -2.55 7.53 -26.04
N HIS A 166 -1.25 7.52 -26.36
CA HIS A 166 -0.20 7.66 -25.36
C HIS A 166 1.05 8.33 -25.92
N THR A 167 1.89 8.83 -25.03
CA THR A 167 3.16 9.48 -25.37
C THR A 167 4.29 8.88 -24.57
N HIS A 168 5.31 8.37 -25.27
CA HIS A 168 6.59 8.00 -24.71
C HIS A 168 7.47 9.24 -24.57
N ALA A 169 7.61 9.75 -23.35
CA ALA A 169 8.58 10.79 -23.03
C ALA A 169 9.92 10.16 -22.65
N VAL A 170 10.82 10.05 -23.61
CA VAL A 170 12.16 9.44 -23.43
C VAL A 170 13.09 10.48 -22.84
N VAL A 171 13.15 10.52 -21.50
CA VAL A 171 14.00 11.43 -20.72
C VAL A 171 15.45 10.96 -20.79
N LEU A 172 16.32 11.75 -21.41
CA LEU A 172 17.74 11.45 -21.51
C LEU A 172 18.36 11.36 -20.12
N ASN A 173 19.17 10.34 -19.84
CA ASN A 173 19.88 10.24 -18.56
C ASN A 173 21.17 11.10 -18.56
N LEU A 174 21.00 12.36 -18.95
CA LEU A 174 22.03 13.37 -19.15
C LEU A 174 21.43 14.73 -18.82
N ALA A 175 22.17 15.54 -18.08
CA ALA A 175 21.83 16.94 -17.89
C ALA A 175 23.10 17.77 -17.64
N THR A 176 23.11 18.99 -18.15
CA THR A 176 24.16 19.97 -17.86
C THR A 176 24.00 20.50 -16.43
N ARG A 177 25.08 20.40 -15.65
CA ARG A 177 25.18 20.89 -14.27
C ARG A 177 25.50 22.38 -14.25
N ALA A 178 25.36 22.99 -13.07
CA ALA A 178 25.65 24.41 -12.86
C ALA A 178 27.12 24.82 -13.19
N ASP A 179 28.06 23.87 -13.14
CA ASP A 179 29.47 24.10 -13.49
C ASP A 179 29.79 23.88 -14.98
N GLY A 180 28.77 23.60 -15.81
CA GLY A 180 28.90 23.30 -17.24
C GLY A 180 29.33 21.86 -17.54
N SER A 181 29.62 21.03 -16.54
CA SER A 181 29.87 19.60 -16.75
C SER A 181 28.55 18.84 -16.96
N VAL A 182 28.59 17.72 -17.67
CA VAL A 182 27.41 16.88 -17.87
C VAL A 182 27.41 15.70 -16.89
N GLY A 183 26.24 15.42 -16.33
CA GLY A 183 26.03 14.33 -15.37
C GLY A 183 24.81 13.48 -15.68
N ALA A 184 24.75 12.30 -15.06
CA ALA A 184 23.54 11.49 -15.04
C ALA A 184 22.52 12.04 -14.02
N ILE A 185 21.24 11.81 -14.31
CA ILE A 185 20.13 12.23 -13.45
C ILE A 185 19.97 11.25 -12.28
N HIS A 186 19.50 11.75 -11.15
CA HIS A 186 19.16 11.00 -9.96
C HIS A 186 17.88 10.18 -10.17
N SER A 187 18.03 9.03 -10.83
CA SER A 187 16.94 8.12 -11.23
C SER A 187 15.93 7.78 -10.13
N LYS A 188 16.36 7.66 -8.87
CA LYS A 188 15.46 7.43 -7.73
C LYS A 188 14.53 8.60 -7.47
N ILE A 189 15.02 9.84 -7.49
CA ILE A 189 14.16 11.03 -7.24
C ILE A 189 13.21 11.20 -8.42
N LEU A 190 13.72 11.05 -9.65
CA LEU A 190 12.91 11.01 -10.86
C LEU A 190 11.74 10.03 -10.65
N ARG A 191 12.01 8.71 -10.52
CA ARG A 191 10.98 7.65 -10.41
C ARG A 191 9.97 7.93 -9.31
N ASP A 192 10.44 8.44 -8.20
CA ASP A 192 9.66 8.72 -7.01
C ASP A 192 8.56 9.79 -7.26
N TRP A 193 8.72 10.67 -8.25
CA TRP A 193 7.70 11.64 -8.69
C TRP A 193 6.66 11.07 -9.66
N LYS A 194 6.77 9.80 -10.08
CA LYS A 194 5.85 9.12 -11.01
C LYS A 194 4.37 9.39 -10.75
N MET A 195 3.94 9.22 -9.50
CA MET A 195 2.51 9.34 -9.15
C MET A 195 2.03 10.80 -9.17
N ALA A 196 2.91 11.75 -8.83
CA ALA A 196 2.58 13.18 -8.86
C ALA A 196 2.53 13.70 -10.31
N ALA A 197 3.51 13.32 -11.14
CA ALA A 197 3.52 13.65 -12.56
C ALA A 197 2.30 13.06 -13.27
N GLY A 198 1.91 11.83 -12.91
CA GLY A 198 0.70 11.22 -13.41
C GLY A 198 -0.58 11.99 -13.04
N ALA A 199 -0.74 12.36 -11.76
CA ALA A 199 -1.90 13.15 -11.33
C ALA A 199 -1.95 14.51 -12.03
N GLN A 200 -0.80 15.16 -12.23
CA GLN A 200 -0.72 16.41 -13.01
C GLN A 200 -1.15 16.21 -14.46
N TYR A 201 -0.70 15.14 -15.11
CA TYR A 201 -1.11 14.79 -16.47
C TYR A 201 -2.64 14.61 -16.55
N HIS A 202 -3.25 13.88 -15.62
CA HIS A 202 -4.70 13.71 -15.61
C HIS A 202 -5.45 15.00 -15.32
N ALA A 203 -4.99 15.84 -14.39
CA ALA A 203 -5.58 17.14 -14.13
C ALA A 203 -5.57 18.02 -15.38
N ALA A 204 -4.44 18.03 -16.10
CA ALA A 204 -4.29 18.79 -17.33
C ALA A 204 -5.17 18.21 -18.44
N LEU A 205 -5.16 16.89 -18.65
CA LEU A 205 -5.98 16.24 -19.69
C LEU A 205 -7.47 16.43 -19.41
N ALA A 206 -7.92 16.26 -18.17
CA ALA A 206 -9.29 16.51 -17.74
C ALA A 206 -9.73 17.94 -18.08
N HIS A 207 -8.95 18.95 -17.67
CA HIS A 207 -9.24 20.35 -17.98
C HIS A 207 -9.33 20.60 -19.49
N GLN A 208 -8.40 20.05 -20.28
CA GLN A 208 -8.39 20.21 -21.73
C GLN A 208 -9.61 19.56 -22.40
N LEU A 209 -10.01 18.36 -21.96
CA LEU A 209 -11.18 17.66 -22.49
C LEU A 209 -12.49 18.34 -22.08
N GLU A 210 -12.60 18.82 -20.84
CA GLU A 210 -13.74 19.62 -20.38
C GLU A 210 -13.86 20.93 -21.18
N ALA A 211 -12.73 21.59 -21.48
CA ALA A 211 -12.68 22.80 -22.30
C ALA A 211 -13.05 22.54 -23.76
N LEU A 212 -12.78 21.34 -24.29
CA LEU A 212 -13.29 20.93 -25.60
C LEU A 212 -14.82 20.79 -25.52
N GLY A 213 -15.35 20.14 -24.49
CA GLY A 213 -16.79 19.97 -24.30
C GLY A 213 -17.20 18.59 -23.78
N PHE A 214 -16.23 17.74 -23.42
CA PHE A 214 -16.49 16.43 -22.85
C PHE A 214 -17.00 16.53 -21.40
N ALA A 215 -17.74 15.52 -20.98
CA ALA A 215 -18.12 15.32 -19.59
C ALA A 215 -17.28 14.20 -18.97
N LEU A 216 -16.91 14.35 -17.70
CA LEU A 216 -16.15 13.36 -16.95
C LEU A 216 -17.06 12.59 -15.99
N ASP A 217 -16.74 11.32 -15.80
CA ASP A 217 -17.38 10.40 -14.85
C ASP A 217 -16.31 9.46 -14.23
N ARG A 218 -16.71 8.59 -13.31
CA ARG A 218 -15.83 7.58 -12.66
C ARG A 218 -14.58 8.22 -12.05
N LEU A 219 -14.75 9.41 -11.48
CA LEU A 219 -13.69 10.15 -10.81
C LEU A 219 -13.20 9.36 -9.59
N ASP A 220 -11.91 9.05 -9.53
CA ASP A 220 -11.31 8.42 -8.36
C ASP A 220 -10.47 9.40 -7.53
N TYR A 221 -10.12 9.00 -6.32
CA TYR A 221 -9.31 9.79 -5.39
C TYR A 221 -7.86 10.03 -5.88
N ASN A 222 -7.40 9.31 -6.91
CA ASN A 222 -6.09 9.49 -7.52
C ASN A 222 -6.11 10.44 -8.71
N GLY A 223 -7.26 11.03 -9.03
CA GLY A 223 -7.45 11.89 -10.19
C GLY A 223 -7.54 11.11 -11.50
N THR A 224 -7.85 9.82 -11.49
CA THR A 224 -8.25 9.08 -12.69
C THR A 224 -9.73 9.32 -12.98
N PHE A 225 -10.10 9.24 -14.26
CA PHE A 225 -11.44 9.52 -14.74
C PHE A 225 -11.71 8.74 -16.03
N GLU A 226 -12.98 8.63 -16.40
CA GLU A 226 -13.41 8.21 -17.74
C GLU A 226 -14.42 9.24 -18.28
N LEU A 227 -14.66 9.26 -19.59
CA LEU A 227 -15.68 10.11 -20.20
C LEU A 227 -17.09 9.60 -19.86
N THR A 228 -18.03 10.51 -19.59
CA THR A 228 -19.45 10.18 -19.43
C THR A 228 -20.00 9.63 -20.75
N GLY A 229 -20.80 8.56 -20.70
CA GLY A 229 -21.45 7.97 -21.89
C GLY A 229 -20.71 6.78 -22.51
N VAL A 230 -19.49 6.48 -22.06
CA VAL A 230 -18.76 5.26 -22.49
C VAL A 230 -19.07 4.09 -21.55
N ASP A 231 -19.63 3.00 -22.07
CA ASP A 231 -19.97 1.80 -21.28
C ASP A 231 -18.72 1.09 -20.74
N ASP A 232 -18.77 0.63 -19.48
CA ASP A 232 -17.74 -0.19 -18.86
C ASP A 232 -17.50 -1.51 -19.61
N ALA A 233 -18.53 -2.10 -20.23
CA ALA A 233 -18.38 -3.32 -21.03
C ALA A 233 -17.48 -3.08 -22.25
N LEU A 234 -17.61 -1.91 -22.88
CA LEU A 234 -16.80 -1.49 -24.01
C LEU A 234 -15.35 -1.20 -23.57
N ILE A 235 -15.18 -0.45 -22.48
CA ILE A 235 -13.86 -0.19 -21.87
C ILE A 235 -13.16 -1.48 -21.50
N ARG A 236 -13.87 -2.43 -20.89
CA ARG A 236 -13.34 -3.76 -20.57
C ARG A 236 -12.89 -4.44 -21.85
N TYR A 237 -13.76 -4.53 -22.87
CA TYR A 237 -13.44 -5.22 -24.11
C TYR A 237 -12.15 -4.70 -24.75
N PHE A 238 -12.06 -3.39 -24.99
CA PHE A 238 -10.87 -2.71 -25.53
C PHE A 238 -9.77 -2.50 -24.49
N SER A 239 -9.71 -3.32 -23.44
CA SER A 239 -8.59 -3.34 -22.48
C SER A 239 -7.96 -4.72 -22.41
N ALA A 240 -7.89 -5.42 -23.55
CA ALA A 240 -7.38 -6.78 -23.66
C ALA A 240 -5.96 -6.91 -23.08
N ARG A 241 -5.02 -6.09 -23.55
CA ARG A 241 -3.63 -6.16 -23.08
C ARG A 241 -3.49 -5.83 -21.60
N ARG A 242 -4.30 -4.89 -21.10
CA ARG A 242 -4.28 -4.51 -19.69
C ARG A 242 -4.79 -5.66 -18.81
N ARG A 243 -5.84 -6.36 -19.24
CA ARG A 243 -6.34 -7.54 -18.55
C ARG A 243 -5.33 -8.68 -18.56
N GLU A 244 -4.73 -8.99 -19.70
CA GLU A 244 -3.66 -9.99 -19.78
C GLU A 244 -2.55 -9.71 -18.76
N ILE A 245 -2.11 -8.45 -18.66
CA ILE A 245 -1.13 -8.03 -17.65
C ILE A 245 -1.70 -8.13 -16.22
N GLU A 246 -2.94 -7.68 -15.98
CA GLU A 246 -3.56 -7.72 -14.65
C GLU A 246 -3.81 -9.17 -14.18
N ASP A 247 -4.20 -10.06 -15.08
CA ASP A 247 -4.42 -11.49 -14.86
C ASP A 247 -3.09 -12.19 -14.58
N GLU A 248 -2.05 -11.93 -15.39
CA GLU A 248 -0.71 -12.47 -15.16
C GLU A 248 -0.11 -11.92 -13.85
N LEU A 249 -0.29 -10.62 -13.55
CA LEU A 249 0.09 -10.05 -12.25
C LEU A 249 -0.68 -10.67 -11.09
N ALA A 250 -1.97 -10.98 -11.27
CA ALA A 250 -2.80 -11.62 -10.26
C ALA A 250 -2.38 -13.08 -10.04
N GLU A 251 -2.08 -13.81 -11.11
CA GLU A 251 -1.54 -15.17 -11.08
C GLU A 251 -0.19 -15.21 -10.35
N HIS A 252 0.69 -14.24 -10.64
CA HIS A 252 2.00 -14.11 -10.01
C HIS A 252 1.99 -13.34 -8.67
N GLN A 253 0.80 -12.98 -8.15
CA GLN A 253 0.56 -12.26 -6.87
C GLN A 253 1.42 -11.01 -6.66
N VAL A 254 1.58 -10.24 -7.72
CA VAL A 254 2.60 -9.19 -7.80
C VAL A 254 2.07 -7.90 -7.22
N THR A 255 2.79 -7.34 -6.25
CA THR A 255 2.47 -6.02 -5.71
C THR A 255 2.73 -4.91 -6.74
N SER A 256 2.06 -3.77 -6.60
CA SER A 256 2.19 -2.62 -7.51
C SER A 256 3.62 -2.11 -7.73
N ARG A 257 4.56 -2.42 -6.81
CA ARG A 257 5.97 -2.00 -6.87
C ARG A 257 6.80 -2.80 -7.88
N SER A 258 6.54 -4.09 -8.06
CA SER A 258 7.20 -4.97 -9.04
C SER A 258 6.37 -5.16 -10.32
N ALA A 259 5.11 -4.72 -10.31
CA ALA A 259 4.20 -4.82 -11.44
C ALA A 259 4.71 -4.14 -12.72
N ALA A 260 5.40 -2.99 -12.61
CA ALA A 260 5.93 -2.28 -13.78
C ALA A 260 7.11 -3.03 -14.44
N ALA A 261 8.01 -3.60 -13.64
CA ALA A 261 9.15 -4.37 -14.13
C ALA A 261 8.69 -5.70 -14.74
N LEU A 262 7.70 -6.36 -14.14
CA LEU A 262 7.10 -7.57 -14.72
C LEU A 262 6.32 -7.26 -15.99
N ALA A 263 5.44 -6.24 -15.97
CA ALA A 263 4.74 -5.80 -17.17
C ALA A 263 5.74 -5.52 -18.29
N SER A 264 6.90 -4.90 -18.00
CA SER A 264 7.99 -4.69 -18.95
C SER A 264 8.71 -5.97 -19.39
N ALA A 265 8.90 -6.95 -18.48
CA ALA A 265 9.52 -8.24 -18.79
C ALA A 265 8.62 -9.17 -19.64
N ILE A 266 7.35 -9.31 -19.27
CA ILE A 266 6.31 -9.99 -20.07
C ILE A 266 6.28 -9.39 -21.48
N THR A 267 6.27 -8.06 -21.54
CA THR A 267 6.30 -7.27 -22.77
C THR A 267 7.57 -7.50 -23.62
N ARG A 268 8.65 -8.03 -23.05
CA ARG A 268 9.85 -8.47 -23.79
C ARG A 268 9.79 -9.93 -24.23
N ALA A 269 9.15 -10.80 -23.44
CA ALA A 269 9.04 -12.23 -23.71
C ALA A 269 8.05 -12.56 -24.84
N THR A 270 6.95 -11.81 -24.98
CA THR A 270 5.93 -12.04 -26.02
C THR A 270 6.29 -11.45 -27.39
N ARG A 271 7.59 -11.27 -27.67
CA ARG A 271 8.12 -10.63 -28.90
C ARG A 271 7.83 -11.37 -30.21
N ASP A 272 7.31 -12.60 -30.17
CA ASP A 272 7.21 -13.49 -31.34
C ASP A 272 5.78 -13.85 -31.80
N ALA A 273 4.77 -13.05 -31.47
CA ALA A 273 3.44 -13.22 -32.09
C ALA A 273 3.34 -12.40 -33.39
N LYS A 274 3.42 -13.10 -34.54
CA LYS A 274 3.20 -12.53 -35.88
C LYS A 274 1.82 -11.85 -35.95
N SER A 275 1.77 -10.54 -36.26
CA SER A 275 0.54 -9.93 -36.75
C SER A 275 0.34 -10.33 -38.21
N GLU A 276 -0.89 -10.67 -38.59
CA GLU A 276 -1.26 -10.74 -40.00
C GLU A 276 -1.09 -9.34 -40.59
N ALA A 277 -0.13 -9.19 -41.50
CA ALA A 277 -0.01 -8.01 -42.34
C ALA A 277 -1.18 -8.05 -43.34
N GLY A 278 -2.34 -7.56 -42.90
CA GLY A 278 -3.53 -7.36 -43.71
C GLY A 278 -3.60 -5.94 -44.27
N THR A 279 -4.19 -5.81 -45.46
CA THR A 279 -4.43 -4.55 -46.20
C THR A 279 -5.41 -3.57 -45.53
N ARG A 280 -5.78 -3.78 -44.25
CA ARG A 280 -6.83 -3.05 -43.53
C ARG A 280 -6.22 -2.12 -42.49
N SER A 281 -6.74 -0.90 -42.38
CA SER A 281 -6.29 0.06 -41.36
C SER A 281 -6.67 -0.39 -39.95
N ARG A 282 -5.91 0.04 -38.92
CA ARG A 282 -6.25 -0.24 -37.52
C ARG A 282 -7.61 0.35 -37.12
N GLU A 283 -7.94 1.51 -37.67
CA GLU A 283 -9.21 2.19 -37.44
C GLU A 283 -10.40 1.36 -37.94
N GLU A 284 -10.28 0.68 -39.09
CA GLU A 284 -11.31 -0.25 -39.59
C GLU A 284 -11.52 -1.44 -38.65
N ILE A 285 -10.43 -2.01 -38.09
CA ILE A 285 -10.51 -3.14 -37.16
C ILE A 285 -11.24 -2.72 -35.89
N TRP A 286 -10.90 -1.54 -35.35
CA TRP A 286 -11.55 -1.00 -34.15
C TRP A 286 -13.02 -0.71 -34.39
N ALA A 287 -13.36 -0.08 -35.52
CA ALA A 287 -14.74 0.24 -35.87
C ALA A 287 -15.59 -1.04 -36.00
N GLU A 288 -15.09 -2.08 -36.67
CA GLU A 288 -15.78 -3.36 -36.80
C GLU A 288 -15.98 -4.04 -35.42
N ALA A 289 -14.95 -4.03 -34.58
CA ALA A 289 -15.02 -4.62 -33.25
C ALA A 289 -15.99 -3.88 -32.30
N ALA A 290 -16.10 -2.56 -32.44
CA ALA A 290 -17.06 -1.74 -31.69
C ALA A 290 -18.50 -1.91 -32.22
N ALA A 291 -18.69 -1.89 -33.55
CA ALA A 291 -20.00 -2.10 -34.17
C ALA A 291 -20.61 -3.46 -33.83
N ALA A 292 -19.78 -4.52 -33.78
CA ALA A 292 -20.19 -5.85 -33.32
C ALA A 292 -20.74 -5.88 -31.87
N ARG A 293 -20.53 -4.80 -31.10
CA ARG A 293 -20.99 -4.62 -29.72
C ARG A 293 -22.12 -3.59 -29.60
N GLY A 294 -22.72 -3.21 -30.72
CA GLY A 294 -23.86 -2.28 -30.75
C GLY A 294 -23.47 -0.80 -30.62
N VAL A 295 -22.19 -0.46 -30.84
CA VAL A 295 -21.74 0.93 -30.86
C VAL A 295 -21.98 1.53 -32.25
N ALA A 296 -22.68 2.66 -32.32
CA ALA A 296 -22.77 3.48 -33.53
C ALA A 296 -21.48 4.30 -33.67
N VAL A 297 -20.50 3.77 -34.41
CA VAL A 297 -19.14 4.32 -34.47
C VAL A 297 -19.11 5.73 -35.04
N GLU A 298 -19.95 6.00 -36.05
CA GLU A 298 -20.00 7.26 -36.78
C GLU A 298 -20.47 8.44 -35.93
N THR A 299 -21.29 8.19 -34.90
CA THR A 299 -21.78 9.24 -33.98
C THR A 299 -21.14 9.16 -32.61
N PHE A 300 -20.32 8.14 -32.34
CA PHE A 300 -19.84 7.84 -30.99
C PHE A 300 -19.11 9.02 -30.34
N ALA A 301 -18.12 9.61 -31.02
CA ALA A 301 -17.35 10.71 -30.45
C ALA A 301 -18.19 11.99 -30.29
N ASP A 302 -19.08 12.25 -31.25
CA ASP A 302 -19.97 13.41 -31.25
C ASP A 302 -21.04 13.32 -30.14
N ASP A 303 -21.55 12.12 -29.85
CA ASP A 303 -22.52 11.89 -28.78
C ASP A 303 -21.93 12.13 -27.38
N LEU A 304 -20.61 11.98 -27.22
CA LEU A 304 -19.87 12.23 -25.99
C LEU A 304 -19.49 13.70 -25.78
N TYR A 305 -19.57 14.50 -26.85
CA TYR A 305 -18.99 15.84 -26.93
C TYR A 305 -20.07 16.89 -27.16
N ARG A 306 -20.07 17.97 -26.36
CA ARG A 306 -20.96 19.12 -26.56
C ARG A 306 -20.16 20.40 -26.82
N PRO A 307 -20.07 20.87 -28.07
CA PRO A 307 -19.32 22.09 -28.38
C PRO A 307 -19.92 23.28 -27.62
N ASN A 308 -19.06 24.19 -27.15
CA ASN A 308 -19.44 25.38 -26.37
C ASN A 308 -20.04 25.09 -24.98
N ARG A 309 -19.84 23.90 -24.41
CA ARG A 309 -20.11 23.69 -22.99
C ARG A 309 -19.23 24.64 -22.18
N GLN A 310 -19.84 25.63 -21.51
CA GLN A 310 -19.09 26.51 -20.62
C GLN A 310 -18.77 25.78 -19.31
N PRO A 311 -17.51 25.84 -18.84
CA PRO A 311 -17.17 25.30 -17.53
C PRO A 311 -17.92 26.07 -16.44
N GLU A 312 -18.55 25.36 -15.50
CA GLU A 312 -19.19 25.96 -14.32
C GLU A 312 -18.12 26.39 -13.31
N LEU A 313 -17.33 27.42 -13.62
CA LEU A 313 -16.14 27.81 -12.87
C LEU A 313 -16.42 28.04 -11.38
N GLU A 314 -17.54 28.67 -11.02
CA GLU A 314 -17.91 28.87 -9.61
C GLU A 314 -18.16 27.55 -8.85
N ARG A 315 -18.74 26.55 -9.54
CA ARG A 315 -18.91 25.22 -8.96
C ARG A 315 -17.57 24.52 -8.83
N GLY A 316 -16.70 24.68 -9.83
CA GLY A 316 -15.31 24.20 -9.81
C GLY A 316 -14.52 24.73 -8.62
N GLU A 317 -14.59 26.04 -8.36
CA GLU A 317 -13.95 26.70 -7.22
C GLU A 317 -14.46 26.16 -5.88
N ARG A 318 -15.79 26.00 -5.73
CA ARG A 318 -16.37 25.41 -4.50
C ARG A 318 -15.89 23.97 -4.29
N LEU A 319 -15.94 23.15 -5.35
CA LEU A 319 -15.51 21.76 -5.30
C LEU A 319 -14.02 21.63 -4.93
N LEU A 320 -13.17 22.47 -5.52
CA LEU A 320 -11.75 22.48 -5.19
C LEU A 320 -11.55 22.93 -3.74
N ALA A 321 -12.21 23.99 -3.28
CA ALA A 321 -12.10 24.47 -1.91
C ALA A 321 -12.50 23.39 -0.89
N ASP A 322 -13.60 22.67 -1.12
CA ASP A 322 -14.06 21.58 -0.27
C ASP A 322 -13.03 20.43 -0.21
N ARG A 323 -12.47 20.05 -1.36
CA ARG A 323 -11.42 19.03 -1.44
C ARG A 323 -10.13 19.47 -0.75
N LEU A 324 -9.65 20.69 -1.00
CA LEU A 324 -8.44 21.25 -0.36
C LEU A 324 -8.60 21.36 1.16
N ALA A 325 -9.80 21.63 1.67
CA ALA A 325 -10.08 21.65 3.10
C ALA A 325 -9.98 20.26 3.75
N ALA A 326 -10.31 19.19 3.02
CA ALA A 326 -10.21 17.81 3.50
C ALA A 326 -8.78 17.23 3.39
N LEU A 327 -7.96 17.73 2.44
CA LEU A 327 -6.63 17.20 2.13
C LEU A 327 -5.70 17.01 3.35
N PRO A 328 -5.59 17.94 4.33
CA PRO A 328 -4.74 17.74 5.51
C PRO A 328 -5.04 16.41 6.24
N SER A 329 -6.32 16.14 6.47
CA SER A 329 -6.77 14.93 7.15
C SER A 329 -6.47 13.66 6.33
N GLU A 330 -6.70 13.72 5.01
CA GLU A 330 -6.44 12.61 4.09
C GLU A 330 -4.94 12.28 3.99
N LEU A 331 -4.09 13.31 3.82
CA LEU A 331 -2.64 13.15 3.73
C LEU A 331 -2.03 12.53 5.00
N THR A 332 -2.68 12.77 6.14
CA THR A 332 -2.25 12.27 7.44
C THR A 332 -3.13 11.15 8.01
N GLU A 333 -3.96 10.49 7.19
CA GLU A 333 -4.81 9.41 7.65
C GLU A 333 -3.97 8.21 8.13
N THR A 334 -3.01 7.79 7.28
CA THR A 334 -2.20 6.58 7.49
C THR A 334 -0.73 6.87 7.78
N ARG A 335 -0.26 8.11 7.66
CA ARG A 335 1.14 8.50 7.94
C ARG A 335 1.19 9.88 8.60
N SER A 336 2.11 10.09 9.54
CA SER A 336 2.25 11.42 10.15
C SER A 336 3.08 12.37 9.28
N VAL A 337 3.92 11.83 8.40
CA VAL A 337 4.88 12.57 7.60
C VAL A 337 4.71 12.20 6.13
N PHE A 338 4.71 13.21 5.26
CA PHE A 338 4.65 13.05 3.81
C PHE A 338 5.66 13.96 3.13
N GLU A 339 5.84 13.74 1.83
CA GLU A 339 6.80 14.48 1.00
C GLU A 339 6.10 15.49 0.09
N ARG A 340 6.87 16.41 -0.50
CA ARG A 340 6.33 17.42 -1.44
C ARG A 340 5.57 16.78 -2.60
N ARG A 341 6.07 15.67 -3.14
CA ARG A 341 5.42 14.88 -4.20
C ARG A 341 4.02 14.38 -3.82
N ASP A 342 3.81 14.05 -2.56
CA ASP A 342 2.54 13.53 -2.07
C ASP A 342 1.49 14.63 -2.02
N LEU A 343 1.89 15.82 -1.55
CA LEU A 343 1.06 17.01 -1.53
C LEU A 343 0.72 17.46 -2.96
N PHE A 344 1.71 17.51 -3.86
CA PHE A 344 1.49 17.81 -5.28
C PHE A 344 0.50 16.86 -5.93
N ARG A 345 0.67 15.54 -5.72
CA ARG A 345 -0.25 14.53 -6.22
C ARG A 345 -1.67 14.77 -5.73
N ALA A 346 -1.85 15.03 -4.44
CA ALA A 346 -3.17 15.21 -3.84
C ALA A 346 -3.88 16.47 -4.37
N VAL A 347 -3.15 17.58 -4.51
CA VAL A 347 -3.70 18.82 -5.08
C VAL A 347 -4.03 18.64 -6.56
N ALA A 348 -3.16 18.01 -7.35
CA ALA A 348 -3.43 17.73 -8.76
C ALA A 348 -4.66 16.83 -8.93
N ALA A 349 -4.80 15.77 -8.12
CA ALA A 349 -5.98 14.92 -8.13
C ALA A 349 -7.26 15.68 -7.75
N ALA A 350 -7.18 16.61 -6.79
CA ALA A 350 -8.31 17.43 -6.37
C ALA A 350 -8.84 18.36 -7.47
N LEU A 351 -8.00 18.72 -8.46
CA LEU A 351 -8.39 19.55 -9.61
C LEU A 351 -9.20 18.79 -10.68
N VAL A 352 -9.11 17.46 -10.72
CA VAL A 352 -9.79 16.65 -11.76
C VAL A 352 -11.31 16.78 -11.65
N GLY A 353 -11.97 17.13 -12.75
CA GLY A 353 -13.42 17.33 -12.81
C GLY A 353 -13.92 18.64 -12.20
N THR A 354 -13.02 19.58 -11.89
CA THR A 354 -13.39 20.94 -11.46
C THR A 354 -13.56 21.90 -12.64
N GLY A 355 -13.12 21.54 -13.84
CA GLY A 355 -12.98 22.46 -14.98
C GLY A 355 -11.86 23.49 -14.84
N LEU A 356 -11.12 23.52 -13.73
CA LEU A 356 -10.06 24.49 -13.47
C LEU A 356 -8.72 24.07 -14.10
N PRO A 357 -7.84 25.02 -14.50
CA PRO A 357 -6.55 24.70 -15.10
C PRO A 357 -5.59 23.98 -14.13
N ALA A 358 -4.83 23.01 -14.66
CA ALA A 358 -3.87 22.22 -13.89
C ALA A 358 -2.64 23.04 -13.42
N GLU A 359 -2.42 24.22 -13.99
CA GLU A 359 -1.38 25.16 -13.56
C GLU A 359 -1.61 25.66 -12.13
N ARG A 360 -2.84 25.52 -11.60
CA ARG A 360 -3.17 25.84 -10.21
C ARG A 360 -2.52 24.92 -9.18
N THR A 361 -2.03 23.74 -9.57
CA THR A 361 -1.45 22.78 -8.62
C THR A 361 -0.35 23.42 -7.75
N GLY A 362 0.64 24.06 -8.37
CA GLY A 362 1.74 24.71 -7.64
C GLY A 362 1.27 25.83 -6.71
N PRO A 363 0.52 26.84 -7.21
CA PRO A 363 -0.03 27.91 -6.37
C PRO A 363 -0.87 27.43 -5.18
N GLU A 364 -1.67 26.37 -5.33
CA GLU A 364 -2.46 25.79 -4.23
C GLU A 364 -1.59 25.03 -3.22
N VAL A 365 -0.57 24.29 -3.68
CA VAL A 365 0.44 23.69 -2.79
C VAL A 365 1.10 24.79 -1.94
N ASP A 366 1.53 25.89 -2.57
CA ASP A 366 2.18 26.98 -1.86
C ASP A 366 1.21 27.74 -0.95
N ARG A 367 -0.07 27.81 -1.31
CA ARG A 367 -1.12 28.38 -0.45
C ARG A 367 -1.31 27.55 0.82
N LEU A 368 -1.44 26.23 0.70
CA LEU A 368 -1.58 25.34 1.86
C LEU A 368 -0.38 25.44 2.83
N LEU A 369 0.82 25.68 2.29
CA LEU A 369 2.02 25.96 3.08
C LEU A 369 2.00 27.33 3.75
N ARG A 370 1.62 28.40 3.01
CA ARG A 370 1.54 29.76 3.55
C ARG A 370 0.46 29.91 4.62
N ASP A 371 -0.69 29.28 4.43
CA ASP A 371 -1.83 29.34 5.36
C ASP A 371 -1.58 28.48 6.61
N GLY A 372 -0.50 27.68 6.64
CA GLY A 372 -0.11 26.85 7.78
C GLY A 372 -0.96 25.59 7.96
N ALA A 373 -1.81 25.23 6.99
CA ALA A 373 -2.50 23.93 6.98
C ALA A 373 -1.49 22.78 6.87
N ILE A 374 -0.42 23.01 6.11
CA ILE A 374 0.72 22.12 5.93
C ILE A 374 2.00 22.85 6.35
N VAL A 375 2.89 22.16 7.05
CA VAL A 375 4.16 22.73 7.56
C VAL A 375 5.34 21.86 7.19
N GLU A 376 6.46 22.48 6.81
CA GLU A 376 7.77 21.80 6.71
C GLU A 376 8.27 21.53 8.14
N ILE A 377 8.53 20.26 8.45
CA ILE A 377 8.91 19.81 9.81
C ILE A 377 10.38 19.42 9.93
N GLY A 378 11.11 19.42 8.82
CA GLY A 378 12.53 19.09 8.76
C GLY A 378 12.92 18.52 7.41
N ARG A 379 14.14 18.01 7.30
CA ARG A 379 14.67 17.42 6.06
C ARG A 379 15.11 15.97 6.23
N ASP A 380 15.12 15.22 5.15
CA ASP A 380 15.63 13.85 5.12
C ASP A 380 17.17 13.80 4.98
N PRO A 381 17.81 12.61 5.05
CA PRO A 381 19.27 12.50 4.99
C PRO A 381 19.91 13.11 3.74
N ILE A 382 19.18 13.21 2.63
CA ILE A 382 19.66 13.78 1.37
C ILE A 382 19.27 15.25 1.19
N GLY A 383 18.64 15.86 2.21
CA GLY A 383 18.34 17.29 2.28
C GLY A 383 16.99 17.69 1.71
N LEU A 384 16.13 16.73 1.32
CA LEU A 384 14.79 17.01 0.82
C LEU A 384 13.82 17.30 1.97
N PRO A 385 12.90 18.28 1.81
CA PRO A 385 11.96 18.67 2.86
C PRO A 385 10.92 17.59 3.15
N ARG A 386 10.53 17.51 4.43
CA ARG A 386 9.48 16.65 4.97
C ARG A 386 8.37 17.50 5.55
N TYR A 387 7.13 17.08 5.31
CA TYR A 387 5.94 17.85 5.66
C TYR A 387 5.00 17.05 6.55
N SER A 388 4.21 17.79 7.31
CA SER A 388 3.06 17.27 8.05
C SER A 388 1.98 18.35 8.14
N THR A 389 0.83 18.01 8.72
CA THR A 389 -0.20 19.00 9.05
C THR A 389 0.07 19.62 10.40
N SER A 390 -0.34 20.86 10.59
CA SER A 390 -0.27 21.52 11.90
C SER A 390 -1.04 20.76 12.98
N GLU A 391 -2.17 20.15 12.60
CA GLU A 391 -2.96 19.28 13.48
C GLU A 391 -2.15 18.07 13.96
N MET A 392 -1.51 17.31 13.05
CA MET A 392 -0.74 16.12 13.41
C MET A 392 0.46 16.46 14.30
N VAL A 393 1.17 17.56 13.99
CA VAL A 393 2.27 18.05 14.83
C VAL A 393 1.78 18.38 16.25
N SER A 394 0.61 19.02 16.37
CA SER A 394 0.00 19.32 17.66
C SER A 394 -0.37 18.05 18.43
N ILE A 395 -1.05 17.11 17.76
CA ILE A 395 -1.49 15.84 18.34
C ILE A 395 -0.31 15.06 18.92
N GLU A 396 0.77 14.88 18.16
CA GLU A 396 1.90 14.09 18.64
C GLU A 396 2.65 14.75 19.81
N ARG A 397 2.73 16.10 19.83
CA ARG A 397 3.26 16.83 20.99
C ARG A 397 2.37 16.67 22.22
N GLN A 398 1.06 16.82 22.05
CA GLN A 398 0.08 16.65 23.12
C GLN A 398 0.09 15.23 23.69
N VAL A 399 0.29 14.19 22.87
CA VAL A 399 0.47 12.82 23.38
C VAL A 399 1.63 12.74 24.37
N ILE A 400 2.78 13.34 24.04
CA ILE A 400 3.96 13.34 24.91
C ILE A 400 3.71 14.18 26.17
N ASP A 401 3.10 15.35 26.03
CA ASP A 401 2.86 16.27 27.14
C ASP A 401 1.83 15.70 28.13
N ILE A 402 0.70 15.17 27.65
CA ILE A 402 -0.31 14.51 28.50
C ILE A 402 0.28 13.28 29.19
N ALA A 403 1.08 12.48 28.47
CA ALA A 403 1.76 11.32 29.07
C ALA A 403 2.71 11.73 30.20
N ARG A 404 3.44 12.84 30.02
CA ARG A 404 4.32 13.40 31.06
C ARG A 404 3.51 13.87 32.27
N ASP A 405 2.42 14.58 32.04
CA ASP A 405 1.54 15.05 33.12
C ASP A 405 0.98 13.88 33.93
N LEU A 406 0.47 12.83 33.26
CA LEU A 406 -0.02 11.61 33.91
C LEU A 406 1.07 10.83 34.66
N ALA A 407 2.33 10.90 34.20
CA ALA A 407 3.45 10.28 34.91
C ALA A 407 3.82 11.03 36.20
N THR A 408 3.50 12.32 36.26
CA THR A 408 3.68 13.16 37.45
C THR A 408 2.46 13.24 38.36
N ASP A 409 1.28 12.86 37.86
CA ASP A 409 0.06 12.71 38.66
C ASP A 409 0.17 11.45 39.53
N LEU A 410 0.16 11.64 40.85
CA LEU A 410 0.38 10.59 41.84
C LEU A 410 -0.89 10.31 42.65
N GLY A 411 -0.98 9.11 43.22
CA GLY A 411 -2.07 8.70 44.11
C GLY A 411 -2.95 7.59 43.55
N LYS A 412 -2.51 6.91 42.49
CA LYS A 412 -3.20 5.74 41.89
C LYS A 412 -2.53 4.40 42.21
N GLY A 413 -1.65 4.40 43.20
CA GLY A 413 -0.92 3.22 43.64
C GLY A 413 -1.75 2.35 44.57
N ILE A 414 -1.45 1.06 44.58
CA ILE A 414 -2.05 0.06 45.46
C ILE A 414 -0.99 -0.58 46.36
N ASP A 415 -1.42 -1.43 47.31
CA ASP A 415 -0.51 -2.09 48.24
C ASP A 415 0.44 -3.05 47.50
N ARG A 416 1.73 -2.73 47.56
CA ARG A 416 2.79 -3.50 46.90
C ARG A 416 2.94 -4.90 47.50
N ASP A 417 2.81 -5.04 48.82
CA ASP A 417 3.06 -6.31 49.50
C ASP A 417 1.91 -7.29 49.20
N ALA A 418 0.66 -6.79 49.21
CA ALA A 418 -0.52 -7.54 48.79
C ALA A 418 -0.39 -8.03 47.34
N LEU A 419 0.04 -7.15 46.43
CA LEU A 419 0.27 -7.51 45.02
C LEU A 419 1.33 -8.61 44.88
N ILE A 420 2.47 -8.49 45.56
CA ILE A 420 3.56 -9.48 45.48
C ILE A 420 3.07 -10.87 45.91
N VAL A 421 2.26 -10.94 46.96
CA VAL A 421 1.65 -12.21 47.40
C VAL A 421 0.81 -12.82 46.29
N ARG A 422 -0.04 -12.04 45.60
CA ARG A 422 -0.83 -12.55 44.46
C ARG A 422 0.02 -12.95 43.28
N CYS A 423 1.04 -12.16 42.94
CA CYS A 423 1.97 -12.48 41.85
C CYS A 423 2.67 -13.83 42.09
N ASN A 424 3.13 -14.07 43.32
CA ASN A 424 3.75 -15.34 43.69
C ASN A 424 2.73 -16.49 43.66
N ALA A 425 1.51 -16.29 44.14
CA ALA A 425 0.45 -17.30 44.08
C ALA A 425 0.03 -17.65 42.64
N ALA A 426 0.08 -16.68 41.72
CA ALA A 426 -0.17 -16.86 40.30
C ALA A 426 1.03 -17.47 39.54
N GLY A 427 2.18 -17.68 40.21
CA GLY A 427 3.39 -18.24 39.60
C GLY A 427 4.07 -17.32 38.59
N LEU A 428 3.95 -16.00 38.74
CA LEU A 428 4.61 -15.05 37.85
C LEU A 428 6.14 -15.14 37.94
N SER A 429 6.80 -14.97 36.80
CA SER A 429 8.26 -14.82 36.74
C SER A 429 8.71 -13.51 37.40
N PRO A 430 10.01 -13.35 37.71
CA PRO A 430 10.54 -12.08 38.23
C PRO A 430 10.22 -10.89 37.31
N GLU A 431 10.44 -11.03 36.00
CA GLU A 431 10.12 -9.98 35.01
C GLU A 431 8.63 -9.61 35.00
N GLN A 432 7.75 -10.61 35.05
CA GLN A 432 6.29 -10.38 35.08
C GLN A 432 5.87 -9.71 36.39
N ARG A 433 6.45 -10.11 37.52
CA ARG A 433 6.18 -9.49 38.82
C ARG A 433 6.65 -8.04 38.85
N ASP A 434 7.83 -7.74 38.31
CA ASP A 434 8.35 -6.38 38.24
C ASP A 434 7.48 -5.50 37.33
N ALA A 435 6.99 -6.04 36.22
CA ALA A 435 6.01 -5.37 35.36
C ALA A 435 4.66 -5.12 36.06
N ALA A 436 4.17 -6.08 36.85
CA ALA A 436 2.98 -5.89 37.66
C ALA A 436 3.17 -4.76 38.69
N ILE A 437 4.30 -4.75 39.40
CA ILE A 437 4.65 -3.70 40.39
C ILE A 437 4.73 -2.32 39.72
N ALA A 438 5.34 -2.23 38.54
CA ALA A 438 5.43 -0.99 37.79
C ALA A 438 4.05 -0.48 37.35
N ALA A 439 3.18 -1.39 36.90
CA ALA A 439 1.82 -1.04 36.48
C ALA A 439 0.95 -0.48 37.61
N THR A 440 1.25 -0.89 38.84
CA THR A 440 0.50 -0.56 40.06
C THR A 440 1.17 0.52 40.92
N ASN A 441 2.17 1.22 40.36
CA ASN A 441 2.84 2.32 41.03
C ASN A 441 1.90 3.51 41.26
N ALA A 442 2.38 4.53 41.99
CA ALA A 442 1.57 5.70 42.32
C ALA A 442 1.15 6.57 41.12
N GLN A 443 1.84 6.46 39.97
CA GLN A 443 1.63 7.31 38.80
C GLN A 443 0.27 7.05 38.15
N ALA A 444 -0.31 8.01 37.44
CA ALA A 444 -1.58 7.83 36.72
C ALA A 444 -1.43 7.11 35.37
N ILE A 445 -0.21 6.85 34.91
CA ILE A 445 0.08 6.07 33.69
C ILE A 445 1.17 5.03 33.96
N ALA A 446 1.10 3.89 33.28
CA ALA A 446 2.18 2.91 33.22
C ALA A 446 2.20 2.20 31.86
N ILE A 447 3.38 1.71 31.46
CA ILE A 447 3.56 0.90 30.25
C ILE A 447 4.12 -0.47 30.61
N ILE A 448 3.47 -1.53 30.12
CA ILE A 448 4.01 -2.89 30.10
C ILE A 448 4.33 -3.27 28.65
N GLU A 449 5.62 -3.44 28.35
CA GLU A 449 6.11 -3.96 27.07
C GLU A 449 6.45 -5.44 27.21
N GLY A 450 5.68 -6.31 26.56
CA GLY A 450 5.89 -7.75 26.64
C GLY A 450 6.17 -8.36 25.27
N ALA A 451 7.21 -9.18 25.13
CA ALA A 451 7.47 -9.96 23.92
C ALA A 451 6.25 -10.84 23.55
N PRO A 452 6.10 -11.28 22.28
CA PRO A 452 5.01 -12.15 21.87
C PRO A 452 4.97 -13.41 22.72
N GLY A 453 3.85 -13.65 23.39
CA GLY A 453 3.71 -14.85 24.22
C GLY A 453 4.46 -14.81 25.54
N SER A 454 4.82 -13.62 26.03
CA SER A 454 5.38 -13.36 27.37
C SER A 454 4.39 -13.55 28.54
N GLY A 455 3.11 -13.85 28.26
CA GLY A 455 2.09 -13.99 29.30
C GLY A 455 1.56 -12.66 29.84
N LYS A 456 1.36 -11.66 28.96
CA LYS A 456 0.81 -10.33 29.33
C LYS A 456 -0.48 -10.42 30.14
N THR A 457 -1.46 -11.21 29.68
CA THR A 457 -2.73 -11.40 30.39
C THR A 457 -2.55 -12.07 31.74
N THR A 458 -1.63 -13.05 31.84
CA THR A 458 -1.26 -13.68 33.11
C THR A 458 -0.66 -12.66 34.08
N THR A 459 0.16 -11.73 33.57
CA THR A 459 0.75 -10.63 34.35
C THR A 459 -0.31 -9.63 34.83
N LEU A 460 -1.31 -9.34 34.00
CA LEU A 460 -2.40 -8.41 34.31
C LEU A 460 -3.41 -8.96 35.31
N ALA A 461 -3.61 -10.28 35.39
CA ALA A 461 -4.65 -10.84 36.27
C ALA A 461 -4.48 -10.43 37.75
N PRO A 462 -3.29 -10.55 38.39
CA PRO A 462 -3.07 -10.04 39.74
C PRO A 462 -3.27 -8.51 39.86
N VAL A 463 -2.86 -7.75 38.85
CA VAL A 463 -3.03 -6.28 38.80
C VAL A 463 -4.51 -5.90 38.82
N VAL A 464 -5.33 -6.57 38.00
CA VAL A 464 -6.78 -6.33 37.96
C VAL A 464 -7.43 -6.65 39.30
N SER A 465 -7.11 -7.81 39.89
CA SER A 465 -7.69 -8.22 41.17
C SER A 465 -7.37 -7.23 42.30
N GLU A 466 -6.12 -6.77 42.38
CA GLU A 466 -5.72 -5.84 43.44
C GLU A 466 -6.39 -4.46 43.27
N TYR A 467 -6.53 -3.96 42.03
CA TYR A 467 -7.28 -2.71 41.79
C TYR A 467 -8.77 -2.84 42.13
N GLN A 468 -9.40 -3.98 41.79
CA GLN A 468 -10.81 -4.23 42.14
C GLN A 468 -11.02 -4.31 43.66
N GLU A 469 -10.10 -4.94 44.39
CA GLU A 469 -10.15 -4.99 45.86
C GLU A 469 -9.93 -3.62 46.51
N ALA A 470 -9.10 -2.78 45.89
CA ALA A 470 -8.93 -1.38 46.28
C ALA A 470 -10.13 -0.47 45.91
N GLY A 471 -11.19 -1.01 45.30
CA GLY A 471 -12.43 -0.30 44.99
C GLY A 471 -12.45 0.36 43.60
N TYR A 472 -11.43 0.17 42.77
CA TYR A 472 -11.41 0.72 41.42
C TYR A 472 -12.28 -0.09 40.46
N ARG A 473 -12.92 0.61 39.53
CA ARG A 473 -13.55 0.01 38.37
C ARG A 473 -12.50 -0.22 37.27
N VAL A 474 -12.18 -1.47 36.99
CA VAL A 474 -11.21 -1.82 35.94
C VAL A 474 -11.93 -2.07 34.62
N LEU A 475 -11.50 -1.36 33.56
CA LEU A 475 -12.01 -1.47 32.20
C LEU A 475 -10.90 -1.90 31.24
N GLY A 476 -11.26 -2.65 30.20
CA GLY A 476 -10.36 -3.08 29.14
C GLY A 476 -10.64 -2.36 27.81
N ALA A 477 -9.57 -2.05 27.08
CA ALA A 477 -9.61 -1.61 25.70
C ALA A 477 -8.62 -2.44 24.87
N ALA A 478 -8.95 -2.71 23.62
CA ALA A 478 -8.02 -3.33 22.68
C ALA A 478 -8.23 -2.79 21.27
N SER A 479 -7.21 -2.90 20.42
CA SER A 479 -7.26 -2.41 19.02
C SER A 479 -8.42 -2.98 18.20
N ALA A 480 -8.82 -4.23 18.47
CA ALA A 480 -9.91 -4.91 17.76
C ALA A 480 -10.91 -5.56 18.72
N TRP A 481 -12.18 -5.65 18.29
CA TRP A 481 -13.27 -6.26 19.06
C TRP A 481 -12.98 -7.71 19.49
N ARG A 482 -12.35 -8.51 18.63
CA ARG A 482 -11.99 -9.90 18.97
C ARG A 482 -11.00 -9.95 20.14
N ILE A 483 -9.98 -9.09 20.11
CA ILE A 483 -8.97 -9.01 21.17
C ILE A 483 -9.60 -8.48 22.46
N ALA A 484 -10.48 -7.48 22.37
CA ALA A 484 -11.23 -6.99 23.52
C ALA A 484 -12.10 -8.09 24.16
N ARG A 485 -12.77 -8.95 23.37
CA ARG A 485 -13.54 -10.09 23.89
C ARG A 485 -12.66 -11.12 24.61
N MET A 486 -11.46 -11.38 24.09
CA MET A 486 -10.48 -12.25 24.74
C MET A 486 -10.05 -11.64 26.08
N LEU A 487 -9.64 -10.37 26.09
CA LEU A 487 -9.27 -9.63 27.28
C LEU A 487 -10.38 -9.64 28.35
N GLN A 488 -11.64 -9.41 27.94
CA GLN A 488 -12.80 -9.48 28.82
C GLN A 488 -12.99 -10.88 29.43
N THR A 489 -12.80 -11.94 28.65
CA THR A 489 -12.93 -13.31 29.14
C THR A 489 -11.81 -13.65 30.12
N ASP A 490 -10.58 -13.33 29.75
CA ASP A 490 -9.38 -13.71 30.49
C ASP A 490 -9.25 -12.94 31.82
N LEU A 491 -9.59 -11.65 31.84
CA LEU A 491 -9.48 -10.79 33.01
C LEU A 491 -10.81 -10.58 33.75
N ARG A 492 -11.93 -11.04 33.20
CA ARG A 492 -13.29 -10.88 33.78
C ARG A 492 -13.66 -9.41 34.06
N ILE A 493 -13.32 -8.52 33.13
CA ILE A 493 -13.62 -7.08 33.16
C ILE A 493 -14.47 -6.68 31.94
N GLU A 494 -15.17 -5.55 32.00
CA GLU A 494 -15.78 -4.99 30.79
C GLU A 494 -14.67 -4.55 29.83
N ALA A 495 -14.64 -5.11 28.62
CA ALA A 495 -13.69 -4.66 27.59
C ALA A 495 -14.35 -4.42 26.23
N ARG A 496 -13.86 -3.40 25.52
CA ARG A 496 -14.36 -3.02 24.18
C ARG A 496 -13.21 -2.64 23.25
N ALA A 497 -13.52 -2.57 21.96
CA ALA A 497 -12.56 -1.99 21.01
C ALA A 497 -12.27 -0.53 21.40
N THR A 498 -11.01 -0.09 21.32
CA THR A 498 -10.56 1.28 21.65
C THR A 498 -11.38 2.34 20.90
N ALA A 499 -11.62 2.13 19.61
CA ALA A 499 -12.48 3.02 18.81
C ALA A 499 -13.90 3.17 19.37
N SER A 500 -14.46 2.11 20.00
CA SER A 500 -15.77 2.19 20.66
C SER A 500 -15.75 3.03 21.93
N TRP A 501 -14.63 3.05 22.66
CA TRP A 501 -14.48 3.91 23.84
C TRP A 501 -14.34 5.37 23.43
N ILE A 502 -13.49 5.64 22.41
CA ILE A 502 -13.31 6.97 21.84
C ILE A 502 -14.65 7.54 21.33
N GLU A 503 -15.43 6.75 20.58
CA GLU A 503 -16.72 7.19 20.06
C GLU A 503 -17.73 7.53 21.17
N LYS A 504 -17.78 6.73 22.24
CA LYS A 504 -18.64 7.03 23.40
C LYS A 504 -18.23 8.34 24.09
N ALA A 505 -16.93 8.56 24.27
CA ALA A 505 -16.41 9.78 24.86
C ALA A 505 -16.75 11.00 24.00
N LYS A 506 -16.60 10.91 22.67
CA LYS A 506 -16.99 11.96 21.71
C LYS A 506 -18.47 12.32 21.79
N ARG A 507 -19.36 11.36 22.08
CA ARG A 507 -20.80 11.59 22.30
C ARG A 507 -21.14 12.16 23.69
N GLY A 508 -20.13 12.48 24.50
CA GLY A 508 -20.30 13.06 25.83
C GLY A 508 -20.63 12.06 26.94
N HIS A 509 -20.52 10.75 26.69
CA HIS A 509 -20.70 9.76 27.75
C HIS A 509 -19.53 9.80 28.73
N LYS A 510 -19.82 10.04 30.01
CA LYS A 510 -18.83 9.95 31.10
C LYS A 510 -18.54 8.48 31.42
N VAL A 511 -17.67 7.87 30.62
CA VAL A 511 -17.27 6.47 30.79
C VAL A 511 -16.23 6.30 31.89
N LEU A 512 -15.25 7.21 31.95
CA LEU A 512 -14.15 7.19 32.91
C LEU A 512 -14.39 8.24 34.02
N ASP A 513 -13.95 7.91 35.22
CA ASP A 513 -13.88 8.77 36.40
C ASP A 513 -12.58 8.53 37.18
N GLN A 514 -12.41 9.23 38.30
CA GLN A 514 -11.20 9.17 39.11
C GLN A 514 -10.94 7.79 39.74
N ASP A 515 -11.99 6.97 39.87
CA ASP A 515 -11.98 5.64 40.48
C ASP A 515 -11.97 4.54 39.38
N THR A 516 -11.57 4.91 38.16
CA THR A 516 -11.45 4.00 37.03
C THR A 516 -9.97 3.71 36.69
N VAL A 517 -9.68 2.44 36.39
CA VAL A 517 -8.42 1.99 35.77
C VAL A 517 -8.73 1.49 34.37
N LEU A 518 -8.16 2.13 33.35
CA LEU A 518 -8.26 1.69 31.97
C LEU A 518 -7.00 0.92 31.56
N ILE A 519 -7.17 -0.35 31.19
CA ILE A 519 -6.12 -1.18 30.60
C ILE A 519 -6.30 -1.20 29.09
N VAL A 520 -5.28 -0.83 28.33
CA VAL A 520 -5.30 -0.84 26.87
C VAL A 520 -4.31 -1.90 26.38
N ASP A 521 -4.82 -3.04 25.90
CA ASP A 521 -4.02 -4.10 25.31
C ASP A 521 -3.78 -3.87 23.81
N GLU A 522 -2.68 -4.42 23.30
CA GLU A 522 -2.15 -4.18 21.96
C GLU A 522 -1.99 -2.68 21.63
N ALA A 523 -1.54 -1.89 22.61
CA ALA A 523 -1.36 -0.44 22.50
C ALA A 523 -0.38 -0.02 21.38
N GLY A 524 0.51 -0.92 20.95
CA GLY A 524 1.40 -0.70 19.80
C GLY A 524 0.67 -0.50 18.46
N LEU A 525 -0.60 -0.92 18.38
CA LEU A 525 -1.46 -0.72 17.21
C LEU A 525 -2.24 0.60 17.22
N LEU A 526 -2.13 1.42 18.27
CA LEU A 526 -2.82 2.70 18.34
C LEU A 526 -2.07 3.76 17.53
N SER A 527 -2.83 4.48 16.69
CA SER A 527 -2.34 5.65 15.99
C SER A 527 -2.11 6.82 16.97
N SER A 528 -1.40 7.86 16.52
CA SER A 528 -1.21 9.08 17.32
C SER A 528 -2.55 9.72 17.70
N ARG A 529 -3.54 9.69 16.79
CA ARG A 529 -4.90 10.21 17.04
C ARG A 529 -5.66 9.38 18.08
N ASP A 530 -5.61 8.06 17.98
CA ASP A 530 -6.27 7.18 18.94
C ASP A 530 -5.65 7.30 20.33
N MET A 531 -4.31 7.37 20.39
CA MET A 531 -3.56 7.56 21.63
C MET A 531 -3.88 8.92 22.26
N HIS A 532 -3.89 9.99 21.48
CA HIS A 532 -4.26 11.33 21.95
C HIS A 532 -5.69 11.36 22.53
N ALA A 533 -6.66 10.74 21.84
CA ALA A 533 -8.03 10.68 22.30
C ALA A 533 -8.16 9.93 23.65
N ILE A 534 -7.50 8.78 23.79
CA ILE A 534 -7.53 8.01 25.04
C ILE A 534 -6.85 8.77 26.18
N LEU A 535 -5.65 9.31 25.95
CA LEU A 535 -4.92 10.08 26.97
C LEU A 535 -5.71 11.30 27.44
N SER A 536 -6.32 12.04 26.52
CA SER A 536 -7.15 13.20 26.83
C SER A 536 -8.33 12.84 27.74
N GLU A 537 -9.01 11.73 27.44
CA GLU A 537 -10.13 11.27 28.26
C GLU A 537 -9.71 10.77 29.65
N VAL A 538 -8.57 10.07 29.73
CA VAL A 538 -7.98 9.64 31.01
C VAL A 538 -7.60 10.85 31.86
N GLN A 539 -6.91 11.83 31.28
CA GLN A 539 -6.51 13.05 31.96
C GLN A 539 -7.72 13.84 32.46
N ARG A 540 -8.75 14.02 31.61
CA ARG A 540 -10.00 14.70 31.97
C ARG A 540 -10.75 14.01 33.12
N ALA A 541 -10.66 12.69 33.20
CA ALA A 541 -11.31 11.89 34.24
C ALA A 541 -10.46 11.72 35.51
N SER A 542 -9.18 12.13 35.49
CA SER A 542 -8.18 11.80 36.52
C SER A 542 -8.12 10.29 36.81
N ALA A 543 -8.25 9.47 35.75
CA ALA A 543 -8.24 8.01 35.83
C ALA A 543 -6.80 7.44 35.76
N LYS A 544 -6.62 6.16 36.11
CA LYS A 544 -5.35 5.44 35.89
C LYS A 544 -5.37 4.76 34.51
N LEU A 545 -4.26 4.83 33.78
CA LEU A 545 -4.06 4.18 32.49
C LEU A 545 -2.91 3.18 32.56
N ILE A 546 -3.13 1.96 32.04
CA ILE A 546 -2.10 0.94 31.86
C ILE A 546 -2.07 0.57 30.38
N LEU A 547 -1.01 0.95 29.68
CA LEU A 547 -0.78 0.60 28.29
C LEU A 547 0.00 -0.70 28.22
N VAL A 548 -0.51 -1.68 27.47
CA VAL A 548 0.11 -2.99 27.31
C VAL A 548 0.31 -3.25 25.82
N GLY A 549 1.54 -3.59 25.44
CA GLY A 549 1.86 -3.71 24.03
C GLY A 549 3.26 -4.23 23.76
N ASP A 550 3.67 -4.08 22.52
CA ASP A 550 5.00 -4.41 22.04
C ASP A 550 5.29 -3.51 20.83
N ARG A 551 6.24 -2.58 20.95
CA ARG A 551 6.61 -1.67 19.86
C ARG A 551 7.35 -2.38 18.71
N GLY A 552 7.87 -3.59 18.96
CA GLY A 552 8.49 -4.45 17.96
C GLY A 552 7.49 -5.21 17.10
N GLN A 553 6.22 -5.32 17.51
CA GLN A 553 5.16 -5.93 16.70
C GLN A 553 4.63 -4.98 15.62
N LEU A 554 3.56 -5.39 14.93
CA LEU A 554 2.94 -4.64 13.85
C LEU A 554 2.61 -3.20 14.25
N GLN A 555 2.76 -2.29 13.28
CA GLN A 555 2.53 -0.87 13.45
C GLN A 555 1.03 -0.55 13.30
N ALA A 556 0.60 0.56 13.90
CA ALA A 556 -0.75 1.07 13.74
C ALA A 556 -1.11 1.26 12.24
N ILE A 557 -2.37 1.01 11.87
CA ILE A 557 -2.84 1.32 10.50
C ILE A 557 -2.95 2.85 10.30
N GLY A 558 -3.44 3.58 11.31
CA GLY A 558 -3.48 5.05 11.30
C GLY A 558 -2.12 5.70 11.49
N ALA A 559 -2.05 7.02 11.34
CA ALA A 559 -0.80 7.78 11.37
C ALA A 559 -0.06 7.76 12.72
N GLY A 560 1.26 7.54 12.62
CA GLY A 560 2.24 7.66 13.70
C GLY A 560 2.21 6.54 14.74
N PRO A 561 3.33 6.35 15.49
CA PRO A 561 3.47 5.28 16.48
C PRO A 561 3.03 5.76 17.87
N GLY A 562 1.75 5.62 18.21
CA GLY A 562 1.17 6.16 19.45
C GLY A 562 1.91 5.73 20.72
N LEU A 563 2.20 4.43 20.86
CA LEU A 563 2.93 3.90 22.03
C LEU A 563 4.39 4.39 22.10
N ASP A 564 5.06 4.56 20.95
CA ASP A 564 6.42 5.10 20.91
C ASP A 564 6.47 6.55 21.41
N LEU A 565 5.47 7.36 21.04
CA LEU A 565 5.35 8.73 21.54
C LEU A 565 5.21 8.76 23.07
N VAL A 566 4.35 7.93 23.65
CA VAL A 566 4.21 7.85 25.12
C VAL A 566 5.50 7.38 25.80
N SER A 567 6.22 6.43 25.18
CA SER A 567 7.48 5.88 25.72
C SER A 567 8.62 6.91 25.85
N ARG A 568 8.48 8.08 25.21
CA ARG A 568 9.41 9.22 25.36
C ARG A 568 9.24 9.95 26.69
N ALA A 569 8.09 9.80 27.35
CA ALA A 569 7.77 10.44 28.62
C ALA A 569 7.61 9.44 29.78
N VAL A 570 7.28 8.18 29.48
CA VAL A 570 6.98 7.15 30.47
C VAL A 570 7.90 5.95 30.25
N GLU A 571 8.58 5.51 31.30
CA GLU A 571 9.40 4.31 31.26
C GLU A 571 8.53 3.05 31.18
N ALA A 572 8.90 2.14 30.27
CA ALA A 572 8.20 0.87 30.08
C ALA A 572 8.83 -0.25 30.90
N ALA A 573 8.02 -0.96 31.68
CA ALA A 573 8.42 -2.21 32.30
C ALA A 573 8.40 -3.33 31.26
N ARG A 574 9.53 -4.02 31.09
CA ARG A 574 9.74 -4.99 30.01
C ARG A 574 9.66 -6.43 30.49
N VAL A 575 8.96 -7.26 29.73
CA VAL A 575 8.93 -8.72 29.87
C VAL A 575 9.46 -9.33 28.57
N GLU A 576 10.74 -9.67 28.56
CA GLU A 576 11.45 -10.11 27.35
C GLU A 576 11.39 -11.64 27.18
N THR A 577 11.15 -12.37 28.27
CA THR A 577 11.10 -13.83 28.25
C THR A 577 9.89 -14.34 27.46
N ILE A 578 10.15 -14.96 26.32
CA ILE A 578 9.15 -15.66 25.50
C ILE A 578 8.91 -17.05 26.09
N VAL A 579 7.69 -17.35 26.51
CA VAL A 579 7.32 -18.66 27.09
C VAL A 579 6.39 -19.49 26.19
N ARG A 580 5.96 -18.95 25.05
CA ARG A 580 4.95 -19.58 24.17
C ARG A 580 5.47 -20.78 23.40
N GLN A 581 6.67 -20.69 22.81
CA GLN A 581 7.25 -21.78 22.04
C GLN A 581 7.80 -22.87 22.97
N ARG A 582 7.48 -24.13 22.64
CA ARG A 582 7.93 -25.32 23.39
C ARG A 582 9.44 -25.50 23.31
N ASP A 583 10.00 -25.37 22.11
CA ASP A 583 11.43 -25.61 21.86
C ASP A 583 12.27 -24.35 22.04
N ALA A 584 13.48 -24.53 22.59
CA ALA A 584 14.42 -23.44 22.80
C ALA A 584 14.83 -22.75 21.48
N TRP A 585 15.13 -23.53 20.44
CA TRP A 585 15.53 -22.99 19.13
C TRP A 585 14.45 -22.10 18.51
N ALA A 586 13.17 -22.43 18.70
CA ALA A 586 12.06 -21.67 18.16
C ALA A 586 11.89 -20.33 18.90
N ARG A 587 12.13 -20.32 20.23
CA ARG A 587 12.21 -19.08 21.02
C ARG A 587 13.37 -18.19 20.54
N ASP A 588 14.54 -18.79 20.30
CA ASP A 588 15.73 -18.09 19.79
C ASP A 588 15.45 -17.47 18.43
N ALA A 589 14.89 -18.22 17.49
CA ALA A 589 14.61 -17.73 16.14
C ALA A 589 13.56 -16.61 16.13
N VAL A 590 12.51 -16.69 16.97
CA VAL A 590 11.53 -15.60 17.12
C VAL A 590 12.19 -14.34 17.69
N ARG A 591 13.07 -14.49 18.68
CA ARG A 591 13.86 -13.38 19.23
C ARG A 591 14.79 -12.77 18.17
N ASP A 592 15.48 -13.59 17.39
CA ASP A 592 16.36 -13.13 16.32
C ASP A 592 15.57 -12.36 15.24
N PHE A 593 14.38 -12.83 14.86
CA PHE A 593 13.48 -12.06 14.00
C PHE A 593 13.12 -10.68 14.60
N GLY A 594 12.75 -10.63 15.88
CA GLY A 594 12.43 -9.38 16.57
C GLY A 594 13.62 -8.42 16.68
N ALA A 595 14.83 -8.94 16.89
CA ALA A 595 16.06 -8.17 16.98
C ALA A 595 16.57 -7.65 15.61
N GLY A 596 16.07 -8.21 14.50
CA GLY A 596 16.57 -7.92 13.15
C GLY A 596 17.74 -8.80 12.73
N GLU A 597 18.09 -9.80 13.53
CA GLU A 597 19.13 -10.82 13.29
C GLU A 597 18.60 -11.94 12.38
N THR A 598 17.89 -11.54 11.34
CA THR A 598 17.02 -12.42 10.52
C THR A 598 17.78 -13.46 9.72
N GLY A 599 19.05 -13.22 9.39
CA GLY A 599 19.90 -14.22 8.76
C GLY A 599 20.02 -15.49 9.62
N ARG A 600 20.33 -15.31 10.92
CA ARG A 600 20.43 -16.41 11.89
C ARG A 600 19.10 -17.15 12.06
N ALA A 601 18.01 -16.40 12.14
CA ALA A 601 16.67 -16.99 12.23
C ALA A 601 16.32 -17.83 10.99
N LEU A 602 16.56 -17.29 9.78
CA LEU A 602 16.32 -18.03 8.54
C LEU A 602 17.19 -19.28 8.45
N ASP A 603 18.46 -19.22 8.85
CA ASP A 603 19.37 -20.35 8.96
C ASP A 603 18.80 -21.47 9.83
N ALA A 604 18.38 -21.13 11.05
CA ALA A 604 17.76 -22.08 11.98
C ALA A 604 16.50 -22.77 11.40
N PHE A 605 15.68 -22.04 10.64
CA PHE A 605 14.52 -22.60 9.97
C PHE A 605 14.89 -23.56 8.83
N ALA A 606 15.88 -23.25 7.98
CA ALA A 606 16.24 -24.17 6.90
C ALA A 606 16.95 -25.42 7.38
N GLU A 607 17.81 -25.33 8.40
CA GLU A 607 18.45 -26.51 9.03
C GLU A 607 17.43 -27.55 9.49
N ARG A 608 16.20 -27.12 9.78
CA ARG A 608 15.09 -27.95 10.26
C ARG A 608 14.07 -28.28 9.17
N GLY A 609 14.30 -27.87 7.92
CA GLY A 609 13.36 -28.07 6.82
C GLY A 609 12.06 -27.26 6.95
N LEU A 610 12.09 -26.18 7.75
CA LEU A 610 10.97 -25.28 8.01
C LEU A 610 11.03 -23.98 7.18
N LEU A 611 12.08 -23.80 6.37
CA LEU A 611 12.13 -22.83 5.28
C LEU A 611 11.97 -23.59 3.96
N VAL A 612 10.86 -23.39 3.28
CA VAL A 612 10.49 -24.09 2.05
C VAL A 612 10.56 -23.12 0.89
N GLU A 613 11.52 -23.35 0.00
CA GLU A 613 11.71 -22.54 -1.19
C GLU A 613 11.07 -23.25 -2.39
N VAL A 614 10.16 -22.57 -3.07
CA VAL A 614 9.53 -23.06 -4.30
C VAL A 614 9.57 -21.99 -5.39
N GLN A 615 9.42 -22.42 -6.64
CA GLN A 615 9.40 -21.51 -7.79
C GLN A 615 7.95 -21.24 -8.19
N GLY A 616 7.54 -19.97 -8.11
CA GLY A 616 6.26 -19.48 -8.57
C GLY A 616 5.18 -19.42 -7.49
N ALA A 617 4.34 -18.40 -7.60
CA ALA A 617 3.29 -18.09 -6.62
C ALA A 617 2.26 -19.22 -6.45
N ARG A 618 1.89 -19.93 -7.53
CA ARG A 618 0.99 -21.09 -7.49
C ARG A 618 1.60 -22.23 -6.69
N SER A 619 2.87 -22.56 -6.97
CA SER A 619 3.62 -23.59 -6.24
C SER A 619 3.73 -23.25 -4.75
N ALA A 620 3.89 -21.97 -4.39
CA ALA A 620 3.92 -21.52 -3.01
C ALA A 620 2.58 -21.72 -2.29
N ILE A 621 1.46 -21.44 -2.95
CA ILE A 621 0.13 -21.75 -2.38
C ILE A 621 -0.04 -23.26 -2.20
N THR A 622 0.25 -24.05 -3.24
CA THR A 622 0.13 -25.51 -3.18
C THR A 622 0.98 -26.09 -2.05
N ALA A 623 2.24 -25.66 -1.91
CA ALA A 623 3.12 -26.10 -0.84
C ALA A 623 2.60 -25.76 0.57
N ILE A 624 1.96 -24.59 0.75
CA ILE A 624 1.29 -24.24 2.02
C ILE A 624 0.12 -25.18 2.28
N VAL A 625 -0.74 -25.41 1.29
CA VAL A 625 -1.95 -26.22 1.46
C VAL A 625 -1.62 -27.70 1.64
N ASP A 626 -0.65 -28.25 0.92
CA ASP A 626 -0.20 -29.63 1.09
C ASP A 626 0.34 -29.87 2.51
N ARG A 627 1.05 -28.90 3.08
CA ARG A 627 1.53 -28.97 4.47
C ARG A 627 0.42 -28.81 5.49
N TRP A 628 -0.57 -27.97 5.21
CA TRP A 628 -1.76 -27.86 6.04
C TRP A 628 -2.52 -29.19 6.05
N GLU A 629 -2.72 -29.80 4.88
CA GLU A 629 -3.39 -31.09 4.74
C GLU A 629 -2.63 -32.19 5.50
N ALA A 630 -1.32 -32.30 5.30
CA ALA A 630 -0.49 -33.25 6.04
C ALA A 630 -0.53 -33.00 7.56
N ALA A 631 -0.55 -31.74 7.99
CA ALA A 631 -0.68 -31.37 9.40
C ALA A 631 -2.06 -31.78 9.97
N GLN A 632 -3.14 -31.55 9.23
CA GLN A 632 -4.49 -31.94 9.60
C GLN A 632 -4.64 -33.46 9.67
N ASP A 633 -4.05 -34.20 8.73
CA ASP A 633 -4.13 -35.66 8.72
C ASP A 633 -3.28 -36.28 9.85
N ALA A 634 -2.16 -35.66 10.22
CA ALA A 634 -1.31 -36.11 11.32
C ALA A 634 -1.93 -35.84 12.70
N ASP A 635 -2.60 -34.69 12.88
CA ASP A 635 -3.30 -34.34 14.11
C ASP A 635 -4.50 -33.42 13.81
N PRO A 636 -5.70 -33.98 13.63
CA PRO A 636 -6.90 -33.19 13.35
C PRO A 636 -7.33 -32.25 14.48
N THR A 637 -6.81 -32.46 15.69
CA THR A 637 -7.16 -31.66 16.88
C THR A 637 -6.26 -30.44 17.06
N ALA A 638 -5.07 -30.46 16.45
CA ALA A 638 -4.14 -29.34 16.50
C ALA A 638 -4.68 -28.15 15.69
N SER A 639 -4.65 -26.98 16.30
CA SER A 639 -5.02 -25.74 15.60
C SER A 639 -3.91 -25.30 14.64
N THR A 640 -4.25 -25.11 13.37
CA THR A 640 -3.32 -24.65 12.33
C THR A 640 -3.76 -23.30 11.77
N LEU A 641 -2.83 -22.35 11.64
CA LEU A 641 -3.09 -21.02 11.07
C LEU A 641 -2.30 -20.81 9.78
N LEU A 642 -3.02 -20.50 8.71
CA LEU A 642 -2.47 -20.10 7.41
C LEU A 642 -2.37 -18.57 7.35
N LEU A 643 -1.14 -18.05 7.17
CA LEU A 643 -0.86 -16.62 7.17
C LEU A 643 -0.30 -16.13 5.84
N ALA A 644 -0.77 -14.96 5.42
CA ALA A 644 -0.17 -14.21 4.32
C ALA A 644 -0.21 -12.70 4.58
N ARG A 645 0.53 -11.94 3.78
CA ARG A 645 0.59 -10.48 3.92
C ARG A 645 -0.68 -9.79 3.42
N THR A 646 -1.17 -10.18 2.24
CA THR A 646 -2.24 -9.47 1.52
C THR A 646 -3.57 -10.23 1.50
N ASN A 647 -4.68 -9.51 1.35
CA ASN A 647 -6.01 -10.13 1.21
C ASN A 647 -6.12 -10.97 -0.08
N ALA A 648 -5.41 -10.59 -1.14
CA ALA A 648 -5.35 -11.38 -2.39
C ALA A 648 -4.72 -12.76 -2.15
N GLN A 649 -3.59 -12.80 -1.44
CA GLN A 649 -2.94 -14.04 -1.02
C GLN A 649 -3.83 -14.89 -0.10
N VAL A 650 -4.48 -14.26 0.89
CA VAL A 650 -5.44 -14.94 1.78
C VAL A 650 -6.57 -15.57 0.97
N GLY A 651 -7.11 -14.85 -0.03
CA GLY A 651 -8.13 -15.37 -0.92
C GLY A 651 -7.64 -16.52 -1.81
N ALA A 652 -6.39 -16.48 -2.27
CA ALA A 652 -5.80 -17.53 -3.09
C ALA A 652 -5.54 -18.82 -2.29
N ILE A 653 -4.98 -18.70 -1.08
CA ILE A 653 -4.84 -19.83 -0.15
C ILE A 653 -6.22 -20.41 0.20
N SER A 654 -7.19 -19.56 0.49
CA SER A 654 -8.55 -19.99 0.84
C SER A 654 -9.24 -20.75 -0.29
N ARG A 655 -9.05 -20.36 -1.55
CA ARG A 655 -9.58 -21.09 -2.71
C ARG A 655 -9.00 -22.49 -2.83
N GLU A 656 -7.68 -22.62 -2.69
CA GLU A 656 -7.02 -23.93 -2.77
C GLU A 656 -7.46 -24.84 -1.62
N VAL A 657 -7.50 -24.33 -0.37
CA VAL A 657 -8.01 -25.09 0.79
C VAL A 657 -9.45 -25.54 0.55
N ARG A 658 -10.31 -24.64 0.07
CA ARG A 658 -11.71 -24.96 -0.26
C ARG A 658 -11.80 -26.04 -1.32
N SER A 659 -10.97 -25.99 -2.35
CA SER A 659 -10.92 -27.03 -3.40
C SER A 659 -10.61 -28.40 -2.80
N ARG A 660 -9.57 -28.51 -1.96
CA ARG A 660 -9.20 -29.77 -1.29
C ARG A 660 -10.31 -30.30 -0.38
N LEU A 661 -10.96 -29.42 0.38
CA LEU A 661 -12.08 -29.79 1.24
C LEU A 661 -13.28 -30.31 0.44
N LYS A 662 -13.52 -29.76 -0.75
CA LYS A 662 -14.55 -30.23 -1.67
C LYS A 662 -14.20 -31.60 -2.26
N ASP A 663 -12.94 -31.81 -2.67
CA ASP A 663 -12.46 -33.11 -3.16
C ASP A 663 -12.57 -34.21 -2.09
N ARG A 664 -12.41 -33.83 -0.82
CA ARG A 664 -12.60 -34.72 0.35
C ARG A 664 -14.07 -34.90 0.76
N GLY A 665 -15.01 -34.22 0.11
CA GLY A 665 -16.44 -34.27 0.45
C GLY A 665 -16.83 -33.57 1.75
N LEU A 666 -15.92 -32.77 2.34
CA LEU A 666 -16.20 -31.98 3.54
C LEU A 666 -16.99 -30.70 3.23
N ILE A 667 -16.90 -30.21 2.00
CA ILE A 667 -17.79 -29.20 1.44
C ILE A 667 -18.73 -29.89 0.46
N HIS A 668 -20.03 -29.72 0.65
CA HIS A 668 -21.03 -30.47 -0.09
C HIS A 668 -22.33 -29.69 -0.31
N GLY A 669 -23.15 -30.16 -1.24
CA GLY A 669 -24.45 -29.59 -1.55
C GLY A 669 -24.38 -28.41 -2.54
N PRO A 670 -25.45 -27.61 -2.64
CA PRO A 670 -25.51 -26.49 -3.57
C PRO A 670 -24.50 -25.41 -3.19
N GLU A 671 -23.90 -24.78 -4.20
CA GLU A 671 -23.02 -23.63 -4.02
C GLU A 671 -23.76 -22.35 -4.44
N ILE A 672 -23.58 -21.30 -3.65
CA ILE A 672 -24.07 -19.96 -3.96
C ILE A 672 -22.90 -19.00 -4.13
N GLU A 673 -23.01 -18.11 -5.10
CA GLU A 673 -22.04 -17.03 -5.32
C GLU A 673 -22.50 -15.78 -4.55
N ILE A 674 -21.56 -15.13 -3.86
CA ILE A 674 -21.80 -13.90 -3.12
C ILE A 674 -20.78 -12.85 -3.52
N ALA A 675 -21.30 -11.70 -3.96
CA ALA A 675 -20.50 -10.49 -4.12
C ALA A 675 -20.07 -9.97 -2.75
N ALA A 676 -18.80 -10.18 -2.41
CA ALA A 676 -18.22 -9.83 -1.13
C ALA A 676 -17.34 -8.57 -1.20
N VAL A 677 -17.14 -7.93 -0.05
CA VAL A 677 -16.27 -6.77 0.08
C VAL A 677 -15.52 -6.77 1.42
N THR A 678 -14.24 -6.43 1.37
CA THR A 678 -13.44 -6.18 2.58
C THR A 678 -13.80 -4.83 3.21
N PRO A 679 -13.45 -4.57 4.49
CA PRO A 679 -13.63 -3.25 5.10
C PRO A 679 -12.92 -2.11 4.34
N SER A 680 -11.86 -2.45 3.61
CA SER A 680 -11.12 -1.51 2.75
C SER A 680 -11.76 -1.24 1.38
N GLY A 681 -12.94 -1.81 1.10
CA GLY A 681 -13.67 -1.59 -0.15
C GLY A 681 -13.26 -2.48 -1.33
N HIS A 682 -12.24 -3.33 -1.17
CA HIS A 682 -11.85 -4.33 -2.17
C HIS A 682 -12.95 -5.38 -2.32
N ALA A 683 -13.53 -5.46 -3.51
CA ALA A 683 -14.55 -6.44 -3.86
C ALA A 683 -13.93 -7.77 -4.30
N SER A 684 -14.65 -8.85 -4.06
CA SER A 684 -14.31 -10.21 -4.51
C SER A 684 -15.58 -11.03 -4.64
N GLN A 685 -15.57 -12.06 -5.48
CA GLN A 685 -16.62 -13.08 -5.45
C GLN A 685 -16.20 -14.21 -4.52
N ILE A 686 -17.12 -14.67 -3.67
CA ILE A 686 -16.91 -15.85 -2.82
C ILE A 686 -18.02 -16.88 -3.09
N MET A 687 -17.61 -18.15 -3.15
CA MET A 687 -18.54 -19.28 -3.23
C MET A 687 -18.74 -19.86 -1.83
N LEU A 688 -19.99 -20.12 -1.46
CA LEU A 688 -20.36 -20.76 -0.20
C LEU A 688 -21.25 -21.97 -0.40
N ALA A 689 -21.03 -22.99 0.42
CA ALA A 689 -21.80 -24.21 0.53
C ALA A 689 -21.78 -24.74 1.97
N ALA A 690 -22.50 -25.82 2.24
CA ALA A 690 -22.40 -26.49 3.54
C ALA A 690 -20.97 -27.03 3.74
N GLY A 691 -20.42 -26.79 4.94
CA GLY A 691 -19.03 -27.10 5.28
C GLY A 691 -18.06 -25.92 5.12
N ASP A 692 -18.46 -24.81 4.48
CA ASP A 692 -17.57 -23.66 4.30
C ASP A 692 -17.25 -22.96 5.64
N HIS A 693 -15.99 -22.60 5.85
CA HIS A 693 -15.59 -21.75 6.96
C HIS A 693 -15.63 -20.29 6.52
N ILE A 694 -16.35 -19.45 7.27
CA ILE A 694 -16.58 -18.04 6.97
C ILE A 694 -16.03 -17.11 8.05
N ARG A 695 -15.74 -15.88 7.65
CA ARG A 695 -15.32 -14.76 8.51
C ARG A 695 -16.23 -13.56 8.28
N PHE A 696 -16.79 -13.03 9.35
CA PHE A 696 -17.57 -11.80 9.36
C PHE A 696 -16.63 -10.59 9.37
N LEU A 697 -16.82 -9.66 8.43
CA LEU A 697 -15.99 -8.46 8.27
C LEU A 697 -16.67 -7.20 8.81
N VAL A 698 -17.82 -7.38 9.46
CA VAL A 698 -18.65 -6.31 10.04
C VAL A 698 -19.20 -6.75 11.38
N ARG A 699 -19.50 -5.79 12.25
CA ARG A 699 -20.25 -6.04 13.48
C ARG A 699 -21.74 -6.11 13.17
N ASN A 700 -22.40 -7.13 13.70
CA ASN A 700 -23.86 -7.24 13.67
C ASN A 700 -24.32 -7.79 15.03
N ASP A 701 -25.08 -6.98 15.76
CA ASP A 701 -25.48 -7.27 17.13
C ASP A 701 -26.57 -8.38 17.20
N GLU A 702 -27.46 -8.47 16.21
CA GLU A 702 -28.48 -9.53 16.14
C GLU A 702 -27.84 -10.92 15.96
N LEU A 703 -26.80 -10.98 15.13
CA LEU A 703 -26.00 -12.19 14.92
C LEU A 703 -24.99 -12.42 16.06
N GLY A 704 -24.78 -11.43 16.94
CA GLY A 704 -23.77 -11.50 18.02
C GLY A 704 -22.32 -11.52 17.52
N VAL A 705 -22.10 -11.16 16.25
CA VAL A 705 -20.80 -11.22 15.57
C VAL A 705 -20.13 -9.85 15.53
N VAL A 706 -18.82 -9.86 15.55
CA VAL A 706 -17.97 -8.67 15.38
C VAL A 706 -17.05 -8.88 14.18
N ASN A 707 -16.40 -7.80 13.71
CA ASN A 707 -15.36 -7.94 12.70
C ASN A 707 -14.26 -8.91 13.19
N GLY A 708 -14.01 -9.95 12.39
CA GLY A 708 -13.08 -11.04 12.69
C GLY A 708 -13.70 -12.27 13.36
N SER A 709 -15.00 -12.25 13.68
CA SER A 709 -15.73 -13.46 14.08
C SER A 709 -15.72 -14.49 12.97
N THR A 710 -15.60 -15.77 13.32
CA THR A 710 -15.59 -16.90 12.38
C THR A 710 -16.80 -17.81 12.63
N GLY A 711 -17.21 -18.56 11.60
CA GLY A 711 -18.25 -19.58 11.71
C GLY A 711 -18.12 -20.66 10.65
N THR A 712 -18.87 -21.74 10.82
CA THR A 712 -18.97 -22.84 9.85
C THR A 712 -20.37 -22.88 9.27
N VAL A 713 -20.49 -22.78 7.95
CA VAL A 713 -21.76 -22.84 7.24
C VAL A 713 -22.30 -24.26 7.33
N THR A 714 -23.52 -24.42 7.81
CA THR A 714 -24.23 -25.70 7.88
C THR A 714 -25.18 -25.89 6.71
N LYS A 715 -25.72 -24.79 6.16
CA LYS A 715 -26.66 -24.81 5.06
C LYS A 715 -26.69 -23.49 4.30
N VAL A 716 -26.82 -23.57 2.98
CA VAL A 716 -27.15 -22.45 2.11
C VAL A 716 -28.49 -22.72 1.44
N MET A 717 -29.34 -21.70 1.35
CA MET A 717 -30.68 -21.78 0.78
C MET A 717 -30.89 -20.61 -0.17
N GLU A 718 -31.35 -20.91 -1.38
CA GLU A 718 -31.67 -19.93 -2.42
C GLU A 718 -33.14 -20.14 -2.84
N GLN A 719 -33.93 -19.07 -2.80
CA GLN A 719 -35.34 -19.08 -3.20
C GLN A 719 -35.61 -17.97 -4.22
N PRO A 720 -36.43 -18.18 -5.25
CA PRO A 720 -36.85 -17.09 -6.13
C PRO A 720 -37.67 -16.05 -5.34
N GLU A 721 -37.34 -14.76 -5.48
CA GLU A 721 -38.07 -13.66 -4.86
C GLU A 721 -38.22 -12.53 -5.89
N ARG A 722 -39.45 -12.27 -6.34
CA ARG A 722 -39.73 -11.32 -7.43
C ARG A 722 -39.32 -9.89 -7.12
N ASP A 723 -39.30 -9.52 -5.85
CA ASP A 723 -39.02 -8.15 -5.39
C ASP A 723 -37.53 -7.95 -5.02
N ALA A 724 -36.70 -8.99 -5.13
CA ALA A 724 -35.26 -8.89 -4.89
C ALA A 724 -34.52 -8.32 -6.13
N PRO A 725 -33.44 -7.54 -5.95
CA PRO A 725 -32.71 -6.90 -7.06
C PRO A 725 -32.16 -7.87 -8.12
N ASP A 726 -31.85 -9.10 -7.72
CA ASP A 726 -31.34 -10.20 -8.55
C ASP A 726 -32.39 -11.31 -8.78
N GLY A 727 -33.63 -11.11 -8.30
CA GLY A 727 -34.73 -12.06 -8.37
C GLY A 727 -34.63 -13.23 -7.39
N ARG A 728 -33.73 -13.17 -6.38
CA ARG A 728 -33.44 -14.29 -5.49
C ARG A 728 -33.26 -13.84 -4.03
N ARG A 729 -33.63 -14.71 -3.11
CA ARG A 729 -33.40 -14.57 -1.67
C ARG A 729 -32.46 -15.63 -1.17
N ILE A 730 -31.38 -15.20 -0.53
CA ILE A 730 -30.37 -16.09 0.04
C ILE A 730 -30.53 -16.14 1.56
N ARG A 731 -30.49 -17.34 2.13
CA ARG A 731 -30.32 -17.55 3.57
C ARG A 731 -29.17 -18.49 3.86
N ILE A 732 -28.37 -18.12 4.86
CA ILE A 732 -27.23 -18.91 5.33
C ILE A 732 -27.50 -19.32 6.78
N GLU A 733 -27.32 -20.60 7.06
CA GLU A 733 -27.20 -21.13 8.42
C GLU A 733 -25.73 -21.39 8.72
N ALA A 734 -25.23 -20.87 9.84
CA ALA A 734 -23.86 -21.07 10.28
C ALA A 734 -23.76 -21.24 11.79
N VAL A 735 -22.80 -22.02 12.27
CA VAL A 735 -22.46 -22.11 13.69
C VAL A 735 -21.34 -21.12 14.00
N THR A 736 -21.61 -20.17 14.88
CA THR A 736 -20.67 -19.13 15.34
C THR A 736 -20.66 -19.06 16.87
N GLY A 737 -19.48 -19.16 17.49
CA GLY A 737 -19.35 -19.17 18.95
C GLY A 737 -20.19 -20.25 19.65
N GLY A 738 -20.40 -21.41 18.99
CA GLY A 738 -21.24 -22.50 19.50
C GLY A 738 -22.75 -22.31 19.31
N ARG A 739 -23.19 -21.22 18.67
CA ARG A 739 -24.61 -20.92 18.40
C ARG A 739 -24.92 -21.06 16.92
N LEU A 740 -26.03 -21.71 16.59
CA LEU A 740 -26.59 -21.68 15.23
C LEU A 740 -27.21 -20.30 14.97
N VAL A 741 -26.77 -19.65 13.91
CA VAL A 741 -27.33 -18.39 13.41
C VAL A 741 -27.84 -18.58 12.00
N THR A 742 -29.01 -18.00 11.71
CA THR A 742 -29.59 -17.96 10.38
C THR A 742 -29.70 -16.51 9.96
N PHE A 743 -29.19 -16.15 8.79
CA PHE A 743 -29.17 -14.77 8.35
C PHE A 743 -29.31 -14.63 6.83
N ASP A 744 -29.77 -13.46 6.42
CA ASP A 744 -29.77 -13.00 5.04
C ASP A 744 -28.45 -12.24 4.79
N PRO A 745 -27.62 -12.63 3.80
CA PRO A 745 -26.36 -11.95 3.52
C PRO A 745 -26.52 -10.46 3.21
N ALA A 746 -27.67 -10.03 2.68
CA ALA A 746 -27.95 -8.62 2.41
C ALA A 746 -27.94 -7.76 3.68
N ALA A 747 -28.22 -8.35 4.85
CA ALA A 747 -28.12 -7.65 6.14
C ALA A 747 -26.68 -7.29 6.54
N LEU A 748 -25.68 -7.81 5.82
CA LEU A 748 -24.26 -7.53 6.01
C LEU A 748 -23.67 -6.73 4.84
N ALA A 749 -24.50 -6.27 3.90
CA ALA A 749 -24.05 -5.57 2.72
C ALA A 749 -23.62 -4.12 3.02
N ASP A 750 -22.70 -3.61 2.20
CA ASP A 750 -22.45 -2.17 2.09
C ASP A 750 -23.54 -1.47 1.25
N GLU A 751 -23.41 -0.15 1.11
CA GLU A 751 -24.34 0.67 0.33
C GLU A 751 -24.43 0.29 -1.16
N LYS A 752 -23.46 -0.50 -1.65
CA LYS A 752 -23.42 -1.01 -3.03
C LYS A 752 -23.94 -2.45 -3.14
N GLY A 753 -24.55 -2.98 -2.08
CA GLY A 753 -25.09 -4.34 -2.04
C GLY A 753 -24.03 -5.45 -1.89
N ARG A 754 -22.76 -5.10 -1.60
CA ARG A 754 -21.68 -6.10 -1.48
C ARG A 754 -21.55 -6.55 -0.02
N VAL A 755 -21.61 -7.85 0.19
CA VAL A 755 -21.65 -8.49 1.51
C VAL A 755 -20.30 -8.41 2.22
N ARG A 756 -20.27 -7.96 3.47
CA ARG A 756 -19.05 -7.92 4.30
C ARG A 756 -18.73 -9.27 4.95
N LEU A 757 -18.48 -10.26 4.11
CA LEU A 757 -18.11 -11.64 4.47
C LEU A 757 -16.86 -12.06 3.69
N GLY A 758 -16.08 -13.01 4.21
CA GLY A 758 -15.02 -13.69 3.48
C GLY A 758 -14.81 -15.11 3.97
N TRP A 759 -13.88 -15.85 3.37
CA TRP A 759 -13.52 -17.18 3.86
C TRP A 759 -12.71 -17.11 5.17
N GLY A 760 -12.87 -18.14 6.00
CA GLY A 760 -12.23 -18.30 7.30
C GLY A 760 -10.98 -19.18 7.31
N TYR A 761 -10.54 -19.72 6.18
CA TYR A 761 -9.44 -20.71 6.08
C TYR A 761 -8.05 -20.11 6.34
N ALA A 762 -7.81 -18.88 5.91
CA ALA A 762 -6.55 -18.17 6.08
C ALA A 762 -6.77 -16.78 6.70
N SER A 763 -5.68 -16.16 7.16
CA SER A 763 -5.72 -14.81 7.73
C SER A 763 -4.57 -13.97 7.21
N SER A 764 -4.79 -12.66 7.14
CA SER A 764 -3.67 -11.73 7.06
C SER A 764 -2.88 -11.76 8.37
N ILE A 765 -1.59 -11.41 8.31
CA ILE A 765 -0.73 -11.29 9.49
C ILE A 765 -1.30 -10.26 10.48
N TYR A 766 -1.84 -9.14 10.00
CA TYR A 766 -2.59 -8.19 10.84
C TYR A 766 -3.81 -8.83 11.51
N GLY A 767 -4.59 -9.60 10.75
CA GLY A 767 -5.76 -10.30 11.27
C GLY A 767 -5.45 -11.42 12.27
N SER A 768 -4.18 -11.82 12.41
CA SER A 768 -3.74 -12.86 13.35
C SER A 768 -3.16 -12.33 14.66
N GLN A 769 -3.07 -11.01 14.83
CA GLN A 769 -2.58 -10.44 16.08
C GLN A 769 -3.46 -10.87 17.27
N GLY A 770 -2.81 -11.07 18.42
CA GLY A 770 -3.40 -11.70 19.60
C GLY A 770 -3.68 -13.22 19.51
N LEU A 771 -3.67 -13.84 18.32
CA LEU A 771 -3.93 -15.28 18.20
C LEU A 771 -2.73 -16.12 18.65
N THR A 772 -3.03 -17.30 19.18
CA THR A 772 -2.06 -18.37 19.47
C THR A 772 -2.66 -19.69 19.02
N VAL A 773 -1.90 -20.44 18.20
CA VAL A 773 -2.28 -21.74 17.64
C VAL A 773 -1.16 -22.76 17.87
N ASP A 774 -1.39 -24.02 17.51
CA ASP A 774 -0.38 -25.07 17.68
C ASP A 774 0.64 -25.04 16.55
N ARG A 775 0.19 -24.78 15.31
CA ARG A 775 1.02 -24.72 14.10
C ARG A 775 0.73 -23.48 13.26
N THR A 776 1.74 -22.94 12.59
CA THR A 776 1.58 -21.81 11.67
C THR A 776 2.31 -22.06 10.35
N LEU A 777 1.64 -21.76 9.25
CA LEU A 777 2.22 -21.82 7.91
C LEU A 777 2.15 -20.41 7.31
N VAL A 778 3.31 -19.83 7.00
CA VAL A 778 3.44 -18.44 6.56
C VAL A 778 3.87 -18.39 5.11
N LEU A 779 3.10 -17.72 4.26
CA LEU A 779 3.57 -17.27 2.95
C LEU A 779 4.50 -16.08 3.16
N ALA A 780 5.80 -16.33 3.09
CA ALA A 780 6.85 -15.35 3.31
C ALA A 780 7.04 -14.47 2.07
N ASP A 781 6.22 -13.43 1.99
CA ASP A 781 6.20 -12.45 0.89
C ASP A 781 7.44 -11.53 0.91
N PRO A 782 8.02 -11.18 -0.26
CA PRO A 782 9.19 -10.28 -0.35
C PRO A 782 8.99 -8.87 0.25
N ALA A 783 7.74 -8.43 0.43
CA ALA A 783 7.40 -7.16 1.04
C ALA A 783 7.28 -7.23 2.57
N LEU A 784 7.35 -8.42 3.19
CA LEU A 784 7.44 -8.56 4.65
C LEU A 784 8.63 -7.78 5.20
N ASP A 785 8.42 -7.17 6.36
CA ASP A 785 9.45 -6.53 7.15
C ASP A 785 9.59 -7.20 8.52
N ARG A 786 10.43 -6.60 9.38
CA ARG A 786 10.73 -7.13 10.72
C ARG A 786 9.49 -7.33 11.57
N HIS A 787 8.55 -6.39 11.53
CA HIS A 787 7.35 -6.43 12.35
C HIS A 787 6.42 -7.54 11.88
N ASP A 788 6.30 -7.72 10.56
CA ASP A 788 5.44 -8.77 9.99
C ASP A 788 5.95 -10.17 10.33
N ILE A 789 7.25 -10.45 10.09
CA ILE A 789 7.80 -11.78 10.35
C ILE A 789 7.85 -12.08 11.84
N TYR A 790 8.11 -11.09 12.70
CA TYR A 790 8.10 -11.26 14.14
C TYR A 790 6.72 -11.67 14.65
N VAL A 791 5.64 -11.05 14.13
CA VAL A 791 4.27 -11.45 14.45
C VAL A 791 3.95 -12.82 13.85
N ALA A 792 4.27 -13.07 12.58
CA ALA A 792 3.94 -14.31 11.92
C ALA A 792 4.62 -15.53 12.56
N ALA A 793 5.93 -15.44 12.83
CA ALA A 793 6.73 -16.52 13.42
C ALA A 793 6.36 -16.82 14.88
N SER A 794 5.78 -15.85 15.60
CA SER A 794 5.46 -16.00 17.02
C SER A 794 4.08 -16.59 17.31
N ARG A 795 3.24 -16.87 16.31
CA ARG A 795 1.85 -17.32 16.54
C ARG A 795 1.73 -18.78 17.03
N ALA A 796 2.66 -19.65 16.65
CA ALA A 796 2.61 -21.07 16.99
C ALA A 796 3.23 -21.36 18.37
N ARG A 797 2.65 -22.31 19.11
CA ARG A 797 3.26 -22.96 20.29
C ARG A 797 4.26 -24.05 19.89
N GLY A 798 3.93 -24.79 18.83
CA GLY A 798 4.78 -25.80 18.22
C GLY A 798 5.53 -25.22 17.03
N GLU A 799 5.23 -25.70 15.85
CA GLU A 799 6.02 -25.45 14.65
C GLU A 799 5.49 -24.27 13.83
N THR A 800 6.43 -23.48 13.29
CA THR A 800 6.15 -22.53 12.22
C THR A 800 6.92 -22.94 10.97
N THR A 801 6.27 -22.95 9.81
CA THR A 801 6.93 -23.13 8.51
C THR A 801 6.80 -21.84 7.68
N LEU A 802 7.90 -21.44 7.04
CA LEU A 802 7.96 -20.35 6.10
C LEU A 802 8.01 -20.92 4.68
N VAL A 803 7.07 -20.54 3.83
CA VAL A 803 7.06 -20.90 2.40
C VAL A 803 7.36 -19.65 1.58
N VAL A 804 8.37 -19.74 0.74
CA VAL A 804 8.92 -18.62 -0.02
C VAL A 804 8.77 -18.89 -1.51
N ASP A 805 8.23 -17.92 -2.23
CA ASP A 805 8.30 -17.87 -3.69
C ASP A 805 9.64 -17.25 -4.12
N THR A 806 10.56 -18.09 -4.59
CA THR A 806 11.89 -17.69 -5.05
C THR A 806 11.86 -16.81 -6.30
N GLU A 807 10.86 -16.96 -7.17
CA GLU A 807 10.69 -16.13 -8.36
C GLU A 807 10.24 -14.72 -7.97
N ALA A 808 9.35 -14.60 -6.98
CA ALA A 808 9.00 -13.30 -6.41
C ALA A 808 10.22 -12.61 -5.77
N ILE A 809 11.06 -13.33 -5.03
CA ILE A 809 12.31 -12.78 -4.49
C ILE A 809 13.22 -12.29 -5.61
N ASP A 810 13.46 -13.09 -6.64
CA ASP A 810 14.35 -12.72 -7.75
C ASP A 810 13.89 -11.42 -8.41
N ARG A 811 12.58 -11.31 -8.69
CA ARG A 811 12.00 -10.10 -9.27
C ARG A 811 12.22 -8.87 -8.39
N HIS A 812 12.00 -8.99 -7.09
CA HIS A 812 12.20 -7.88 -6.16
C HIS A 812 13.68 -7.53 -5.96
N LEU A 813 14.56 -8.53 -5.89
CA LEU A 813 16.00 -8.36 -5.80
C LEU A 813 16.54 -7.62 -7.02
N LEU A 814 16.09 -7.99 -8.22
CA LEU A 814 16.47 -7.31 -9.46
C LEU A 814 15.86 -5.90 -9.55
N ALA A 815 14.61 -5.71 -9.11
CA ALA A 815 13.93 -4.41 -9.12
C ALA A 815 14.47 -3.40 -8.08
N ASP A 816 14.99 -3.88 -6.94
CA ASP A 816 15.62 -3.03 -5.91
C ASP A 816 16.98 -2.46 -6.38
N ARG A 817 17.56 -3.01 -7.47
CA ARG A 817 18.76 -2.41 -8.09
C ARG A 817 18.42 -1.02 -8.66
N PRO A 818 19.35 -0.04 -8.58
CA PRO A 818 19.22 1.22 -9.30
C PRO A 818 18.77 0.99 -10.74
N LEU A 819 17.88 1.83 -11.31
CA LEU A 819 17.35 1.59 -12.67
C LEU A 819 18.47 1.36 -13.68
N ASP A 820 19.59 2.06 -13.52
CA ASP A 820 20.81 1.96 -14.31
C ASP A 820 21.56 0.63 -14.21
N ARG A 821 21.19 -0.24 -13.26
CA ARG A 821 21.82 -1.54 -12.96
C ARG A 821 20.85 -2.73 -13.08
N GLN A 822 19.66 -2.51 -13.61
CA GLN A 822 18.68 -3.59 -13.83
C GLN A 822 19.02 -4.36 -15.12
N THR A 823 19.71 -5.49 -14.99
CA THR A 823 20.01 -6.42 -16.10
C THR A 823 18.91 -7.47 -16.26
N PRO A 824 18.30 -7.65 -17.44
CA PRO A 824 17.11 -8.50 -17.61
C PRO A 824 17.34 -10.01 -17.39
N ASP A 825 18.56 -10.51 -17.65
CA ASP A 825 18.85 -11.96 -17.69
C ASP A 825 19.65 -12.48 -16.48
N ALA A 826 19.78 -11.68 -15.42
CA ALA A 826 20.52 -12.10 -14.23
C ALA A 826 19.69 -13.06 -13.37
N VAL A 827 20.19 -14.27 -13.12
CA VAL A 827 19.56 -15.25 -12.21
C VAL A 827 20.28 -15.19 -10.85
N PRO A 828 19.61 -14.75 -9.78
CA PRO A 828 20.21 -14.73 -8.44
C PRO A 828 20.48 -16.15 -7.91
N SER A 829 21.56 -16.30 -7.16
CA SER A 829 21.88 -17.52 -6.41
C SER A 829 21.00 -17.68 -5.15
N ALA A 830 20.89 -18.90 -4.62
CA ALA A 830 20.15 -19.13 -3.36
C ALA A 830 20.72 -18.32 -2.18
N LEU A 831 22.05 -18.17 -2.12
CA LEU A 831 22.70 -17.34 -1.10
C LEU A 831 22.31 -15.87 -1.23
N GLU A 832 22.26 -15.33 -2.45
CA GLU A 832 21.81 -13.95 -2.72
C GLU A 832 20.33 -13.76 -2.35
N ARG A 833 19.45 -14.70 -2.72
CA ARG A 833 18.02 -14.66 -2.34
C ARG A 833 17.85 -14.60 -0.83
N ARG A 834 18.57 -15.46 -0.11
CA ARG A 834 18.48 -15.56 1.34
C ARG A 834 19.05 -14.33 2.04
N ALA A 835 20.21 -13.84 1.58
CA ALA A 835 20.80 -12.61 2.09
C ALA A 835 19.90 -11.40 1.84
N TRP A 836 19.28 -11.33 0.66
CA TRP A 836 18.31 -10.29 0.33
C TRP A 836 17.07 -10.39 1.21
N LEU A 837 16.46 -11.57 1.34
CA LEU A 837 15.30 -11.80 2.19
C LEU A 837 15.60 -11.44 3.65
N ALA A 838 16.74 -11.88 4.19
CA ALA A 838 17.21 -11.49 5.51
C ALA A 838 17.28 -9.96 5.65
N GLY A 839 17.93 -9.28 4.69
CA GLY A 839 18.04 -7.83 4.65
C GLY A 839 16.71 -7.08 4.47
N ARG A 840 15.65 -7.72 3.98
CA ARG A 840 14.28 -7.18 3.96
C ARG A 840 13.58 -7.37 5.29
N LEU A 841 13.64 -8.59 5.82
CA LEU A 841 13.04 -8.99 7.09
C LEU A 841 13.71 -8.31 8.30
N SER A 842 14.94 -7.79 8.17
CA SER A 842 15.58 -7.02 9.25
C SER A 842 15.13 -5.56 9.31
N ARG A 843 14.49 -5.03 8.26
CA ARG A 843 14.09 -3.62 8.18
C ARG A 843 12.96 -3.33 9.16
N SER A 844 13.17 -2.35 10.02
CA SER A 844 12.13 -1.83 10.90
C SER A 844 11.48 -0.62 10.24
N ASN A 845 10.34 -0.81 9.59
CA ASN A 845 9.57 0.30 9.04
C ASN A 845 8.63 0.90 10.10
N VAL A 846 9.21 1.36 11.21
CA VAL A 846 8.44 2.08 12.23
C VAL A 846 7.84 3.33 11.59
N LYS A 847 6.58 3.62 11.90
CA LYS A 847 5.95 4.83 11.39
C LYS A 847 6.70 6.06 11.87
N LEU A 848 7.12 6.88 10.92
CA LEU A 848 7.82 8.12 11.22
C LEU A 848 6.84 9.11 11.87
N SER A 849 7.15 9.58 13.07
CA SER A 849 6.42 10.66 13.74
C SER A 849 6.99 12.02 13.33
N THR A 850 6.17 13.07 13.41
CA THR A 850 6.60 14.46 13.25
C THR A 850 7.68 14.84 14.26
N VAL A 851 7.56 14.36 15.50
CA VAL A 851 8.53 14.61 16.58
C VAL A 851 9.90 14.05 16.22
N ALA A 852 9.96 12.81 15.72
CA ALA A 852 11.21 12.17 15.33
C ALA A 852 11.93 12.92 14.20
N VAL A 853 11.19 13.47 13.24
CA VAL A 853 11.77 14.27 12.15
C VAL A 853 12.36 15.57 12.67
N VAL A 854 11.60 16.28 13.52
CA VAL A 854 12.05 17.56 14.11
C VAL A 854 13.31 17.37 14.94
N GLU A 855 13.40 16.29 15.72
CA GLU A 855 14.59 15.96 16.51
C GLU A 855 15.78 15.62 15.63
N ALA A 856 15.60 14.76 14.61
CA ALA A 856 16.67 14.39 13.70
C ALA A 856 17.23 15.59 12.93
N ASP A 857 16.38 16.54 12.53
CA ASP A 857 16.79 17.77 11.86
C ASP A 857 17.58 18.71 12.80
N ARG A 858 17.14 18.85 14.05
CA ARG A 858 17.87 19.58 15.11
C ARG A 858 19.25 18.98 15.38
N ASP A 859 19.37 17.66 15.42
CA ASP A 859 20.65 17.00 15.66
C ASP A 859 21.61 17.17 14.47
N ARG A 860 21.10 17.16 13.24
CA ARG A 860 21.90 17.44 12.05
C ARG A 860 22.40 18.88 12.01
N THR A 861 21.56 19.85 12.34
CA THR A 861 21.96 21.26 12.39
C THR A 861 23.03 21.51 13.47
N LYS A 862 22.94 20.83 14.62
CA LYS A 862 24.01 20.84 15.65
C LYS A 862 25.31 20.17 15.21
N SER A 863 25.22 19.02 14.51
CA SER A 863 26.41 18.26 14.06
C SER A 863 27.13 18.87 12.84
N ARG A 864 26.60 19.94 12.23
CA ARG A 864 27.30 20.75 11.21
C ARG A 864 28.45 21.61 11.79
N THR A 865 28.77 21.43 13.07
CA THR A 865 30.10 21.73 13.63
C THR A 865 31.08 20.63 13.16
N PRO A 866 32.20 20.95 12.50
CA PRO A 866 32.93 19.96 11.70
C PRO A 866 33.63 18.91 12.56
N THR A 867 33.00 17.75 12.75
CA THR A 867 33.68 16.52 13.19
C THR A 867 33.26 15.35 12.32
N ALA A 868 34.21 14.86 11.55
CA ALA A 868 34.09 13.81 10.56
C ALA A 868 33.95 12.42 11.21
N SER A 869 32.73 11.93 11.47
CA SER A 869 32.55 10.56 11.95
C SER A 869 31.10 10.03 11.86
N ARG A 870 30.48 10.01 10.68
CA ARG A 870 29.35 9.10 10.40
C ARG A 870 29.41 8.63 8.94
N ARG A 871 30.18 7.57 8.70
CA ARG A 871 30.45 7.03 7.35
C ARG A 871 30.18 5.52 7.23
N ARG A 872 29.43 4.92 8.15
CA ARG A 872 29.18 3.46 8.16
C ARG A 872 27.73 2.99 8.26
N GLU A 873 26.75 3.87 8.45
CA GLU A 873 25.34 3.46 8.56
C GLU A 873 24.52 3.69 7.28
N LEU A 874 25.10 4.32 6.24
CA LEU A 874 24.38 4.65 4.99
C LEU A 874 24.50 3.58 3.90
N ASP A 875 25.29 2.52 4.11
CA ASP A 875 25.53 1.49 3.07
C ASP A 875 24.39 0.45 2.96
N HIS A 876 23.41 0.44 3.86
CA HIS A 876 22.28 -0.50 3.83
C HIS A 876 20.92 0.12 3.48
N GLU A 877 20.82 1.44 3.31
CA GLU A 877 19.60 2.14 2.87
C GLU A 877 19.72 2.83 1.49
N LEU A 878 20.87 2.70 0.82
CA LEU A 878 21.13 3.28 -0.51
C LEU A 878 20.90 2.29 -1.66
#